data_AF-A0A9C8NRI9-F1
#
_entry.id   AF-A0A9C8NRI9-F1
#
_cell.length_a   1.000
_cell.length_b   1.000
_cell.length_c   1.000
_cell.angle_alpha   90.00
_cell.angle_beta   90.00
_cell.angle_gamma   90.00
#
_symmetry.space_group_name_H-M   'P 1'
#
loop_
_entity.id
_entity.type
_entity.pdbx_description
1 polymer ?
#
loop_
_entity_poly.entity_id
_entity_poly.type
_entity_poly.pdbx_seq_one_letter_code
_entity_poly.pdbx_strand_id
1 'polypeptide(L)'
;MAIQRSTHDGLTICYDAARAAVTGVRLGGRELPRMDARAGFVAHDVAVWSRLHGFSRGRCKPLDLDLEAKLTVVDGAIRVAGRVVDTTGEDRAVTLTFSLPVDAAGWTWHDDARSRREIQPGRTYTNEIDVGSGATGMASLYPFACISDGRRGLAMGMDMNCPAQVRLAYDAAAGRLTIAYDVGLSGRTRQFPHAAPFAFVIYSFDGRWGFRSAAEKFYRLFPDHFVCRSKDQGIWMPFGDVSDVKGWEDFGFKYHEGVSNVAFDNAAGVLVFRYCEPSTLWMPMDPAQGRTDENVMAELQRWADSDDPVRRRQAAAVLAAGSFNEQGQLNYRALKKPWCDGVVFSLNPNPNLPGENEASLYWNDQGNRPYYGPTATAPIDGEYLDSLEAYVTAEENFRQDHFQHVTAPLAFSQTLRRPMIHKASSVWELVKQLGGELHAMGKLLFANDSPNRFAYLCPHLDVMGMEIGWIDDEGLFRPPDDAWMMFKRVMCRHKPFLFLLNTHFDRCTPETMEKYIQRCLFYGMFPSMFSHNACDGVYWGLPKLIERDRPLFRKYLPLIKRVAEAGWEPVTRATVDNETVHIERFGPDESGWAYLTLLNDSGRVQRASVSVSADTFGGPAAAAHNAITGRHIKMTTRAGERTASLTLRPQQVCVLAFGGDGR
;
A
#
# COMPACT_ATOMS: atom_id res chain seq x y z
N MET A 1 10.96 15.03 -35.10
CA MET A 1 10.39 16.37 -34.87
C MET A 1 10.09 16.46 -33.38
N ALA A 2 10.61 17.49 -32.70
CA ALA A 2 10.34 17.66 -31.27
C ALA A 2 8.85 17.99 -31.08
N ILE A 3 8.20 17.25 -30.18
CA ILE A 3 6.79 17.39 -29.85
C ILE A 3 6.71 18.07 -28.49
N GLN A 4 5.88 19.10 -28.38
CA GLN A 4 5.56 19.73 -27.12
C GLN A 4 4.27 19.12 -26.54
N ARG A 5 4.29 18.80 -25.25
CA ARG A 5 3.12 18.38 -24.48
C ARG A 5 2.97 19.33 -23.31
N SER A 6 1.84 20.04 -23.25
CA SER A 6 1.58 21.07 -22.24
C SER A 6 0.27 20.77 -21.52
N THR A 7 0.27 20.89 -20.21
CA THR A 7 -0.91 20.76 -19.35
C THR A 7 -1.51 22.15 -19.07
N HIS A 8 -2.78 22.18 -18.67
CA HIS A 8 -3.47 23.43 -18.34
C HIS A 8 -2.90 24.12 -17.08
N ASP A 9 -2.28 23.37 -16.18
CA ASP A 9 -1.64 23.85 -14.94
C ASP A 9 -0.16 24.22 -15.11
N GLY A 10 0.33 24.28 -16.35
CA GLY A 10 1.58 24.94 -16.70
C GLY A 10 2.83 24.04 -16.73
N LEU A 11 2.68 22.71 -16.65
CA LEU A 11 3.73 21.76 -17.00
C LEU A 11 3.86 21.68 -18.53
N THR A 12 5.10 21.68 -19.03
CA THR A 12 5.38 21.40 -20.43
C THR A 12 6.61 20.53 -20.57
N ILE A 13 6.52 19.48 -21.40
CA ILE A 13 7.64 18.62 -21.79
C ILE A 13 7.89 18.76 -23.28
N CYS A 14 9.13 19.03 -23.65
CA CYS A 14 9.62 19.00 -25.03
C CYS A 14 10.29 17.64 -25.27
N TYR A 15 9.75 16.85 -26.19
CA TYR A 15 10.16 15.46 -26.43
C TYR A 15 10.52 15.23 -27.90
N ASP A 16 11.77 14.85 -28.19
CA ASP A 16 12.19 14.38 -29.50
C ASP A 16 11.92 12.88 -29.65
N ALA A 17 10.77 12.56 -30.24
CA ALA A 17 10.35 11.17 -30.49
C ALA A 17 11.35 10.38 -31.33
N ALA A 18 12.11 11.03 -32.22
CA ALA A 18 13.10 10.34 -33.04
C ALA A 18 14.33 9.89 -32.24
N ARG A 19 14.62 10.54 -31.10
CA ARG A 19 15.74 10.18 -30.21
C ARG A 19 15.29 9.58 -28.88
N ALA A 20 13.97 9.41 -28.74
CA ALA A 20 13.27 9.12 -27.50
C ALA A 20 13.73 10.01 -26.33
N ALA A 21 14.06 11.27 -26.60
CA ALA A 21 14.78 12.14 -25.69
C ALA A 21 13.94 13.32 -25.20
N VAL A 22 14.07 13.67 -23.93
CA VAL A 22 13.48 14.91 -23.38
C VAL A 22 14.48 16.03 -23.59
N THR A 23 14.06 17.07 -24.31
CA THR A 23 14.90 18.21 -24.70
C THR A 23 14.56 19.49 -23.94
N GLY A 24 13.63 19.45 -22.99
CA GLY A 24 13.24 20.60 -22.18
C GLY A 24 12.05 20.31 -21.27
N VAL A 25 12.03 20.99 -20.12
CA VAL A 25 10.94 20.91 -19.12
C VAL A 25 10.63 22.33 -18.66
N ARG A 26 9.36 22.74 -18.73
CA ARG A 26 8.90 24.03 -18.21
C ARG A 26 7.85 23.85 -17.13
N LEU A 27 7.91 24.71 -16.12
CA LEU A 27 6.89 24.85 -15.07
C LEU A 27 6.47 26.31 -14.94
N GLY A 28 5.17 26.59 -15.09
CA GLY A 28 4.63 27.95 -15.00
C GLY A 28 5.22 28.88 -16.06
N GLY A 29 5.43 28.36 -17.27
CA GLY A 29 5.98 29.11 -18.40
C GLY A 29 7.50 29.33 -18.39
N ARG A 30 8.21 28.89 -17.35
CA ARG A 30 9.67 29.01 -17.24
C ARG A 30 10.37 27.69 -17.56
N GLU A 31 11.38 27.74 -18.41
CA GLU A 31 12.29 26.60 -18.64
C GLU A 31 13.07 26.32 -17.35
N LEU A 32 13.12 25.05 -16.94
CA LEU A 32 13.92 24.63 -15.81
C LEU A 32 15.39 24.48 -16.21
N PRO A 33 16.34 24.82 -15.32
CA PRO A 33 17.76 24.54 -15.54
C PRO A 33 17.98 23.06 -15.82
N ARG A 34 18.96 22.76 -16.67
CA ARG A 34 19.32 21.38 -17.02
C ARG A 34 20.83 21.25 -17.18
N MET A 35 21.36 20.10 -16.83
CA MET A 35 22.71 19.71 -17.20
C MET A 35 22.74 19.23 -18.65
N ASP A 36 23.90 19.35 -19.31
CA ASP A 36 24.09 18.88 -20.69
C ASP A 36 24.25 17.34 -20.71
N ALA A 37 23.13 16.66 -20.49
CA ALA A 37 23.08 15.22 -20.36
C ALA A 37 21.82 14.67 -21.05
N ARG A 38 21.98 13.59 -21.83
CA ARG A 38 20.87 12.94 -22.54
C ARG A 38 19.84 12.40 -21.55
N ALA A 39 18.61 12.92 -21.59
CA ALA A 39 17.47 12.44 -20.81
C ALA A 39 16.33 11.94 -21.72
N GLY A 40 15.30 11.35 -21.14
CA GLY A 40 14.28 10.55 -21.83
C GLY A 40 14.54 9.05 -21.66
N PHE A 41 14.22 8.25 -22.68
CA PHE A 41 14.35 6.79 -22.61
C PHE A 41 15.78 6.31 -22.87
N VAL A 42 16.28 5.51 -21.94
CA VAL A 42 17.49 4.69 -22.07
C VAL A 42 17.20 3.30 -21.54
N ALA A 43 17.95 2.31 -21.99
CA ALA A 43 17.88 0.95 -21.49
C ALA A 43 19.29 0.39 -21.27
N HIS A 44 19.36 -0.64 -20.44
CA HIS A 44 20.53 -1.47 -20.21
C HIS A 44 20.03 -2.91 -20.07
N ASP A 45 20.73 -3.85 -20.72
CA ASP A 45 20.60 -5.28 -20.46
C ASP A 45 21.49 -5.69 -19.28
N VAL A 46 20.85 -6.09 -18.19
CA VAL A 46 21.44 -6.41 -16.90
C VAL A 46 22.13 -7.76 -16.92
N ALA A 47 21.61 -8.70 -17.70
CA ALA A 47 22.18 -10.04 -17.82
C ALA A 47 23.64 -9.98 -18.27
N VAL A 48 23.95 -9.10 -19.23
CA VAL A 48 25.32 -8.92 -19.78
C VAL A 48 26.05 -7.70 -19.22
N TRP A 49 25.47 -6.99 -18.25
CA TRP A 49 26.03 -5.76 -17.66
C TRP A 49 26.45 -4.72 -18.72
N SER A 50 25.53 -4.41 -19.62
CA SER A 50 25.78 -3.47 -20.73
C SER A 50 26.00 -2.02 -20.27
N ARG A 51 26.29 -1.10 -21.20
CA ARG A 51 26.21 0.34 -20.90
C ARG A 51 24.76 0.81 -21.06
N LEU A 52 24.45 2.00 -20.56
CA LEU A 52 23.18 2.65 -20.89
C LEU A 52 23.17 3.08 -22.36
N HIS A 53 22.16 2.63 -23.10
CA HIS A 53 21.94 2.97 -24.50
C HIS A 53 20.58 3.63 -24.68
N GLY A 54 20.51 4.69 -25.47
CA GLY A 54 19.25 5.34 -25.81
C GLY A 54 18.70 4.90 -27.16
N PHE A 55 17.43 5.18 -27.40
CA PHE A 55 16.72 4.76 -28.60
C PHE A 55 16.84 5.77 -29.75
N SER A 56 16.72 5.29 -30.98
CA SER A 56 16.63 6.12 -32.19
C SER A 56 15.55 5.56 -33.09
N ARG A 57 14.54 6.37 -33.40
CA ARG A 57 13.32 6.01 -34.15
C ARG A 57 12.69 4.71 -33.62
N GLY A 58 12.56 4.63 -32.30
CA GLY A 58 12.00 3.46 -31.61
C GLY A 58 12.95 2.28 -31.43
N ARG A 59 14.20 2.31 -31.94
CA ARG A 59 15.11 1.15 -31.83
C ARG A 59 16.38 1.47 -31.04
N CYS A 60 16.78 0.56 -30.16
CA CYS A 60 18.07 0.54 -29.48
C CYS A 60 18.93 -0.56 -30.12
N LYS A 61 19.61 -0.23 -31.22
CA LYS A 61 20.44 -1.19 -31.98
C LYS A 61 21.49 -1.94 -31.14
N PRO A 62 22.24 -1.30 -30.21
CA PRO A 62 23.25 -2.01 -29.43
C PRO A 62 22.70 -3.08 -28.48
N LEU A 63 21.41 -3.02 -28.15
CA LEU A 63 20.76 -3.97 -27.23
C LEU A 63 19.74 -4.88 -27.93
N ASP A 64 19.51 -4.65 -29.23
CA ASP A 64 18.45 -5.29 -30.01
C ASP A 64 17.06 -5.19 -29.35
N LEU A 65 16.75 -3.99 -28.86
CA LEU A 65 15.44 -3.66 -28.28
C LEU A 65 14.69 -2.66 -29.15
N ASP A 66 13.37 -2.84 -29.27
CA ASP A 66 12.45 -1.84 -29.78
C ASP A 66 11.64 -1.20 -28.63
N LEU A 67 11.24 0.05 -28.82
CA LEU A 67 10.48 0.87 -27.88
C LEU A 67 9.30 1.51 -28.61
N GLU A 68 8.12 1.17 -28.14
CA GLU A 68 6.89 1.87 -28.46
C GLU A 68 6.50 2.73 -27.26
N ALA A 69 6.41 4.05 -27.44
CA ALA A 69 6.05 4.95 -26.35
C ALA A 69 5.16 6.10 -26.84
N LYS A 70 4.12 6.41 -26.08
CA LYS A 70 3.19 7.52 -26.35
C LYS A 70 3.12 8.45 -25.15
N LEU A 71 3.32 9.74 -25.41
CA LEU A 71 3.12 10.82 -24.44
C LEU A 71 1.80 11.54 -24.74
N THR A 72 0.85 11.44 -23.82
CA THR A 72 -0.51 12.00 -23.96
C THR A 72 -0.77 12.99 -22.83
N VAL A 73 -1.29 14.18 -23.15
CA VAL A 73 -1.76 15.12 -22.12
C VAL A 73 -3.07 14.57 -21.56
N VAL A 74 -3.15 14.45 -20.25
CA VAL A 74 -4.35 14.14 -19.47
C VAL A 74 -4.60 15.30 -18.49
N ASP A 75 -5.65 15.24 -17.68
CA ASP A 75 -6.06 16.36 -16.83
C ASP A 75 -4.97 16.81 -15.83
N GLY A 76 -4.19 17.82 -16.23
CA GLY A 76 -3.09 18.37 -15.43
C GLY A 76 -1.87 17.45 -15.29
N ALA A 77 -1.69 16.50 -16.21
CA ALA A 77 -0.51 15.63 -16.26
C ALA A 77 -0.17 15.19 -17.68
N ILE A 78 1.00 14.60 -17.85
CA ILE A 78 1.42 13.92 -19.08
C ILE A 78 1.55 12.44 -18.76
N ARG A 79 0.67 11.62 -19.35
CA ARG A 79 0.73 10.16 -19.27
C ARG A 79 1.70 9.62 -20.31
N VAL A 80 2.61 8.78 -19.88
CA VAL A 80 3.56 8.05 -20.72
C VAL A 80 3.23 6.57 -20.62
N ALA A 81 2.93 5.93 -21.74
CA ALA A 81 2.62 4.51 -21.79
C ALA A 81 3.19 3.86 -23.05
N GLY A 82 3.54 2.58 -22.96
CA GLY A 82 4.26 1.92 -24.03
C GLY A 82 4.66 0.48 -23.71
N ARG A 83 5.59 -0.05 -24.50
CA ARG A 83 6.26 -1.32 -24.26
C ARG A 83 7.69 -1.32 -24.78
N VAL A 84 8.56 -2.06 -24.10
CA VAL A 84 9.89 -2.43 -24.61
C VAL A 84 9.80 -3.86 -25.14
N VAL A 85 10.45 -4.14 -26.27
CA VAL A 85 10.36 -5.40 -27.00
C VAL A 85 11.77 -5.91 -27.31
N ASP A 86 12.05 -7.15 -26.95
CA ASP A 86 13.23 -7.89 -27.40
C ASP A 86 13.06 -8.31 -28.86
N THR A 87 14.11 -8.10 -29.67
CA THR A 87 14.11 -8.46 -31.10
C THR A 87 15.03 -9.63 -31.43
N THR A 88 15.74 -10.20 -30.45
CA THR A 88 16.62 -11.35 -30.66
C THR A 88 15.89 -12.69 -30.53
N GLY A 89 14.79 -12.72 -29.78
CA GLY A 89 14.05 -13.94 -29.45
C GLY A 89 14.51 -14.61 -28.15
N GLU A 90 15.37 -13.94 -27.37
CA GLU A 90 15.97 -14.49 -26.15
C GLU A 90 15.22 -14.06 -24.90
N ASP A 91 15.44 -14.77 -23.80
CA ASP A 91 15.02 -14.32 -22.48
C ASP A 91 15.98 -13.21 -21.99
N ARG A 92 15.45 -12.03 -21.61
CA ARG A 92 16.27 -10.85 -21.28
C ARG A 92 15.92 -10.26 -19.92
N ALA A 93 16.92 -9.75 -19.20
CA ALA A 93 16.74 -8.92 -18.01
C ALA A 93 17.08 -7.47 -18.35
N VAL A 94 16.06 -6.61 -18.45
CA VAL A 94 16.23 -5.24 -18.96
C VAL A 94 15.77 -4.23 -17.92
N THR A 95 16.59 -3.21 -17.67
CA THR A 95 16.14 -1.99 -17.01
C THR A 95 15.82 -0.95 -18.08
N LEU A 96 14.55 -0.56 -18.18
CA LEU A 96 14.09 0.57 -19.00
C LEU A 96 13.94 1.80 -18.11
N THR A 97 14.61 2.89 -18.46
CA THR A 97 14.63 4.11 -17.67
C THR A 97 14.09 5.28 -18.47
N PHE A 98 13.20 6.08 -17.87
CA PHE A 98 12.83 7.39 -18.37
C PHE A 98 13.26 8.47 -17.38
N SER A 99 13.87 9.55 -17.88
CA SER A 99 14.38 10.65 -17.04
C SER A 99 13.99 12.03 -17.56
N LEU A 100 13.79 12.97 -16.63
CA LEU A 100 13.62 14.40 -16.89
C LEU A 100 14.94 15.13 -16.55
N PRO A 101 15.51 15.93 -17.47
CA PRO A 101 16.74 16.65 -17.23
C PRO A 101 16.45 17.96 -16.48
N VAL A 102 16.47 17.90 -15.16
CA VAL A 102 16.22 19.05 -14.29
C VAL A 102 17.37 19.17 -13.30
N ASP A 103 18.15 20.23 -13.41
CA ASP A 103 19.13 20.60 -12.40
C ASP A 103 18.41 21.23 -11.21
N ALA A 104 18.17 20.39 -10.21
CA ALA A 104 17.44 20.71 -8.99
C ALA A 104 18.37 20.81 -7.76
N ALA A 105 19.66 21.12 -7.94
CA ALA A 105 20.52 21.42 -6.79
C ALA A 105 19.91 22.55 -5.94
N GLY A 106 19.86 22.35 -4.61
CA GLY A 106 19.20 23.26 -3.67
C GLY A 106 17.67 23.16 -3.63
N TRP A 107 17.05 22.32 -4.47
CA TRP A 107 15.64 21.96 -4.31
C TRP A 107 15.49 20.93 -3.18
N THR A 108 14.24 20.61 -2.87
CA THR A 108 13.88 19.59 -1.89
C THR A 108 13.47 18.30 -2.58
N TRP A 109 14.07 17.18 -2.16
CA TRP A 109 13.52 15.84 -2.32
C TRP A 109 12.58 15.55 -1.14
N HIS A 110 11.37 15.08 -1.42
CA HIS A 110 10.43 14.73 -0.35
C HIS A 110 10.41 13.23 -0.12
N ASP A 111 10.73 12.82 1.11
CA ASP A 111 10.78 11.41 1.51
C ASP A 111 9.36 10.87 1.78
N ASP A 112 8.55 11.66 2.47
CA ASP A 112 7.15 11.40 2.77
C ASP A 112 6.42 12.73 3.07
N ALA A 113 5.23 12.68 3.69
CA ALA A 113 4.44 13.86 4.00
C ALA A 113 5.04 14.78 5.10
N ARG A 114 6.14 14.38 5.74
CA ARG A 114 6.81 15.08 6.85
C ARG A 114 8.32 15.21 6.62
N SER A 115 8.96 14.12 6.22
CA SER A 115 10.40 14.04 6.03
C SER A 115 10.82 14.53 4.66
N ARG A 116 11.92 15.27 4.61
CA ARG A 116 12.47 15.84 3.38
C ARG A 116 13.96 16.08 3.48
N ARG A 117 14.64 16.03 2.34
CA ARG A 117 16.08 16.26 2.22
C ARG A 117 16.36 17.33 1.16
N GLU A 118 17.30 18.22 1.46
CA GLU A 118 17.83 19.13 0.43
C GLU A 118 18.65 18.32 -0.58
N ILE A 119 18.48 18.65 -1.86
CA ILE A 119 19.21 18.07 -2.98
C ILE A 119 20.60 18.69 -3.07
N GLN A 120 21.60 17.90 -2.70
CA GLN A 120 23.00 18.24 -2.72
C GLN A 120 23.67 17.62 -3.95
N PRO A 121 24.62 18.32 -4.59
CA PRO A 121 25.36 17.79 -5.72
C PRO A 121 26.02 16.44 -5.42
N GLY A 122 26.05 15.53 -6.41
CA GLY A 122 26.75 14.25 -6.29
C GLY A 122 26.03 13.17 -5.48
N ARG A 123 24.79 13.40 -5.02
CA ARG A 123 23.99 12.41 -4.27
C ARG A 123 22.83 11.86 -5.09
N THR A 124 22.41 10.64 -4.73
CA THR A 124 21.17 10.02 -5.23
C THR A 124 20.14 9.96 -4.10
N TYR A 125 18.90 10.26 -4.44
CA TYR A 125 17.77 10.29 -3.52
C TYR A 125 16.72 9.28 -3.96
N THR A 126 16.34 8.39 -3.05
CA THR A 126 15.32 7.35 -3.24
C THR A 126 14.52 7.15 -1.97
N ASN A 127 13.31 6.57 -2.12
CA ASN A 127 12.50 5.97 -1.07
C ASN A 127 12.21 4.53 -1.49
N GLU A 128 13.09 3.62 -1.10
CA GLU A 128 13.12 2.25 -1.61
C GLU A 128 12.94 1.22 -0.49
N ILE A 129 12.36 0.08 -0.84
CA ILE A 129 12.19 -1.10 0.00
C ILE A 129 12.79 -2.32 -0.71
N ASP A 130 13.29 -3.29 0.05
CA ASP A 130 13.80 -4.55 -0.48
C ASP A 130 12.65 -5.44 -0.98
N VAL A 131 12.80 -5.92 -2.21
CA VAL A 131 11.90 -6.85 -2.91
C VAL A 131 12.66 -8.02 -3.55
N GLY A 132 13.95 -8.21 -3.23
CA GLY A 132 14.74 -9.38 -3.61
C GLY A 132 14.90 -9.64 -5.11
N SER A 133 14.60 -8.67 -5.97
CA SER A 133 14.53 -8.85 -7.42
C SER A 133 14.99 -7.61 -8.19
N GLY A 134 15.08 -7.68 -9.51
CA GLY A 134 15.43 -6.55 -10.37
C GLY A 134 16.90 -6.15 -10.28
N ALA A 135 17.24 -4.96 -10.79
CA ALA A 135 18.64 -4.57 -10.99
C ALA A 135 19.38 -4.33 -9.67
N THR A 136 18.67 -3.93 -8.61
CA THR A 136 19.25 -3.52 -7.33
C THR A 136 18.70 -4.29 -6.13
N GLY A 137 17.73 -5.18 -6.31
CA GLY A 137 16.99 -5.79 -5.19
C GLY A 137 15.88 -4.90 -4.64
N MET A 138 15.78 -3.65 -5.09
CA MET A 138 14.92 -2.63 -4.49
C MET A 138 13.74 -2.24 -5.39
N ALA A 139 12.66 -1.75 -4.78
CA ALA A 139 11.56 -1.05 -5.45
C ALA A 139 11.15 0.19 -4.68
N SER A 140 10.53 1.16 -5.33
CA SER A 140 10.02 2.35 -4.64
C SER A 140 8.85 2.01 -3.72
N LEU A 141 8.92 2.49 -2.48
CA LEU A 141 7.89 2.30 -1.46
C LEU A 141 6.59 3.02 -1.86
N TYR A 142 6.70 4.29 -2.25
CA TYR A 142 5.57 5.09 -2.74
C TYR A 142 5.43 4.94 -4.26
N PRO A 143 4.20 4.98 -4.81
CA PRO A 143 3.96 4.90 -6.25
C PRO A 143 4.34 6.19 -6.99
N PHE A 144 4.85 7.21 -6.29
CA PHE A 144 5.35 8.44 -6.88
C PHE A 144 6.53 8.99 -6.08
N ALA A 145 7.33 9.83 -6.75
CA ALA A 145 8.39 10.62 -6.15
C ALA A 145 8.31 12.05 -6.64
N CYS A 146 8.79 13.00 -5.82
CA CYS A 146 8.63 14.41 -6.12
C CYS A 146 9.78 15.29 -5.61
N ILE A 147 10.04 16.36 -6.36
CA ILE A 147 11.01 17.40 -6.04
C ILE A 147 10.34 18.78 -6.13
N SER A 148 10.82 19.76 -5.36
CA SER A 148 10.28 21.14 -5.42
C SER A 148 11.28 22.22 -5.03
N ASP A 149 11.10 23.43 -5.55
CA ASP A 149 11.83 24.65 -5.15
C ASP A 149 11.14 25.44 -4.00
N GLY A 150 10.17 24.83 -3.31
CA GLY A 150 9.33 25.47 -2.30
C GLY A 150 8.16 26.29 -2.84
N ARG A 151 8.06 26.50 -4.16
CA ARG A 151 6.91 27.15 -4.82
C ARG A 151 6.27 26.27 -5.89
N ARG A 152 7.09 25.55 -6.63
CA ARG A 152 6.72 24.70 -7.77
C ARG A 152 7.27 23.32 -7.53
N GLY A 153 6.47 22.31 -7.84
CA GLY A 153 6.84 20.92 -7.72
C GLY A 153 6.78 20.17 -9.05
N LEU A 154 7.63 19.16 -9.19
CA LEU A 154 7.62 18.18 -10.28
C LEU A 154 7.62 16.77 -9.71
N ALA A 155 6.74 15.92 -10.21
CA ALA A 155 6.61 14.54 -9.76
C ALA A 155 6.49 13.56 -10.94
N MET A 156 6.88 12.32 -10.67
CA MET A 156 6.62 11.16 -11.52
C MET A 156 5.94 10.09 -10.68
N GLY A 157 4.94 9.43 -11.23
CA GLY A 157 4.21 8.36 -10.53
C GLY A 157 3.82 7.23 -11.45
N MET A 158 3.96 5.99 -10.99
CA MET A 158 3.57 4.80 -11.73
C MET A 158 2.05 4.65 -11.79
N ASP A 159 1.56 4.04 -12.86
CA ASP A 159 0.17 3.57 -12.94
C ASP A 159 0.06 2.24 -12.20
N MET A 160 -0.54 2.24 -11.01
CA MET A 160 -0.67 1.02 -10.17
C MET A 160 -1.58 -0.06 -10.79
N ASN A 161 -2.30 0.24 -11.87
CA ASN A 161 -3.02 -0.77 -12.66
C ASN A 161 -2.14 -1.46 -13.72
N CYS A 162 -0.89 -1.03 -13.88
CA CYS A 162 0.14 -1.63 -14.73
C CYS A 162 1.37 -1.91 -13.85
N PRO A 163 1.29 -2.86 -12.89
CA PRO A 163 2.34 -3.08 -11.92
C PRO A 163 3.60 -3.58 -12.62
N ALA A 164 4.75 -3.18 -12.08
CA ALA A 164 6.07 -3.66 -12.44
C ALA A 164 7.00 -3.40 -11.27
N GLN A 165 8.22 -3.94 -11.33
CA GLN A 165 9.26 -3.51 -10.41
C GLN A 165 9.77 -2.12 -10.82
N VAL A 166 9.39 -1.10 -10.05
CA VAL A 166 9.64 0.30 -10.36
C VAL A 166 10.54 0.95 -9.32
N ARG A 167 11.52 1.73 -9.78
CA ARG A 167 12.37 2.58 -8.95
C ARG A 167 12.27 4.04 -9.40
N LEU A 168 11.92 4.91 -8.46
CA LEU A 168 11.83 6.35 -8.61
C LEU A 168 12.96 7.01 -7.83
N ALA A 169 13.73 7.86 -8.51
CA ALA A 169 14.94 8.44 -7.95
C ALA A 169 15.18 9.86 -8.46
N TYR A 170 15.93 10.64 -7.69
CA TYR A 170 16.61 11.83 -8.20
C TYR A 170 18.13 11.66 -8.09
N ASP A 171 18.82 11.76 -9.23
CA ASP A 171 20.28 11.74 -9.30
C ASP A 171 20.80 13.18 -9.51
N ALA A 172 21.45 13.74 -8.49
CA ALA A 172 21.99 15.09 -8.50
C ALA A 172 23.30 15.22 -9.28
N ALA A 173 24.04 14.12 -9.50
CA ALA A 173 25.23 14.14 -10.35
C ALA A 173 24.84 14.25 -11.83
N ALA A 174 23.74 13.60 -12.22
CA ALA A 174 23.22 13.64 -13.58
C ALA A 174 22.18 14.75 -13.83
N GLY A 175 21.64 15.37 -12.77
CA GLY A 175 20.54 16.34 -12.85
C GLY A 175 19.25 15.72 -13.39
N ARG A 176 18.82 14.58 -12.83
CA ARG A 176 17.73 13.77 -13.37
C ARG A 176 16.73 13.28 -12.33
N LEU A 177 15.46 13.64 -12.51
CA LEU A 177 14.33 12.91 -11.93
C LEU A 177 13.99 11.71 -12.82
N THR A 178 13.94 10.52 -12.24
CA THR A 178 13.98 9.26 -12.99
C THR A 178 12.93 8.27 -12.50
N ILE A 179 12.33 7.53 -13.44
CA ILE A 179 11.61 6.27 -13.20
C ILE A 179 12.31 5.15 -13.98
N ALA A 180 12.59 4.03 -13.32
CA ALA A 180 13.19 2.85 -13.91
C ALA A 180 12.26 1.65 -13.71
N TYR A 181 12.10 0.85 -14.77
CA TYR A 181 11.33 -0.40 -14.80
C TYR A 181 12.31 -1.55 -14.97
N ASP A 182 12.39 -2.43 -13.98
CA ASP A 182 13.16 -3.65 -14.05
C ASP A 182 12.24 -4.79 -14.54
N VAL A 183 12.41 -5.20 -15.80
CA VAL A 183 11.50 -6.11 -16.50
C VAL A 183 12.22 -7.30 -17.12
N GLY A 184 11.62 -8.48 -16.96
CA GLY A 184 11.97 -9.68 -17.70
C GLY A 184 11.23 -9.73 -19.03
N LEU A 185 11.94 -10.02 -20.11
CA LEU A 185 11.36 -10.24 -21.44
C LEU A 185 11.48 -11.73 -21.75
N SER A 186 10.38 -12.37 -22.14
CA SER A 186 10.39 -13.78 -22.55
C SER A 186 9.38 -14.03 -23.66
N GLY A 187 9.72 -14.91 -24.59
CA GLY A 187 8.79 -15.37 -25.63
C GLY A 187 7.64 -16.23 -25.09
N ARG A 188 7.75 -16.70 -23.84
CA ARG A 188 6.75 -17.58 -23.21
C ARG A 188 5.51 -16.84 -22.71
N THR A 189 5.55 -15.52 -22.60
CA THR A 189 4.39 -14.73 -22.19
C THR A 189 3.39 -14.63 -23.33
N ARG A 190 2.12 -14.99 -23.08
CA ARG A 190 1.10 -15.03 -24.15
C ARG A 190 0.56 -13.63 -24.50
N GLN A 191 0.40 -12.76 -23.50
CA GLN A 191 -0.21 -11.44 -23.70
C GLN A 191 0.76 -10.42 -24.31
N PHE A 192 2.05 -10.57 -24.06
CA PHE A 192 3.11 -9.65 -24.50
C PHE A 192 4.39 -10.42 -24.82
N PRO A 193 4.38 -11.32 -25.83
CA PRO A 193 5.55 -12.14 -26.16
C PRO A 193 6.76 -11.26 -26.44
N HIS A 194 7.90 -11.59 -25.82
CA HIS A 194 9.16 -10.85 -25.90
C HIS A 194 9.07 -9.38 -25.47
N ALA A 195 7.99 -8.95 -24.80
CA ALA A 195 7.74 -7.55 -24.50
C ALA A 195 7.35 -7.33 -23.04
N ALA A 196 7.53 -6.10 -22.55
CA ALA A 196 7.02 -5.67 -21.26
C ALA A 196 6.30 -4.32 -21.40
N PRO A 197 4.99 -4.24 -21.09
CA PRO A 197 4.28 -2.96 -21.03
C PRO A 197 4.72 -2.12 -19.83
N PHE A 198 4.64 -0.80 -19.97
CA PHE A 198 4.87 0.16 -18.89
C PHE A 198 3.92 1.36 -18.99
N ALA A 199 3.60 1.98 -17.85
CA ALA A 199 2.83 3.21 -17.79
C ALA A 199 3.13 4.04 -16.53
N PHE A 200 3.27 5.36 -16.70
CA PHE A 200 3.45 6.33 -15.63
C PHE A 200 2.91 7.72 -16.03
N VAL A 201 2.84 8.62 -15.06
CA VAL A 201 2.46 10.03 -15.21
C VAL A 201 3.58 10.94 -14.77
N ILE A 202 3.63 12.11 -15.41
CA ILE A 202 4.49 13.24 -15.03
C ILE A 202 3.57 14.43 -14.76
N TYR A 203 3.70 15.06 -13.60
CA TYR A 203 2.79 16.14 -13.21
C TYR A 203 3.48 17.19 -12.35
N SER A 204 2.92 18.40 -12.38
CA SER A 204 3.30 19.49 -11.48
C SER A 204 2.40 19.54 -10.26
N PHE A 205 2.88 20.18 -9.19
CA PHE A 205 2.12 20.39 -7.96
C PHE A 205 2.56 21.69 -7.25
N ASP A 206 1.83 22.10 -6.22
CA ASP A 206 2.17 23.27 -5.40
C ASP A 206 3.35 22.93 -4.47
N GLY A 207 4.52 23.49 -4.77
CA GLY A 207 5.75 23.21 -4.03
C GLY A 207 5.71 23.65 -2.58
N ARG A 208 4.78 24.54 -2.18
CA ARG A 208 4.62 24.98 -0.79
C ARG A 208 4.16 23.86 0.14
N TRP A 209 3.43 22.89 -0.39
CA TRP A 209 2.92 21.74 0.35
C TRP A 209 3.71 20.46 0.07
N GLY A 210 4.73 20.51 -0.80
CA GLY A 210 5.64 19.39 -1.02
C GLY A 210 4.93 18.09 -1.41
N PHE A 211 5.38 17.00 -0.79
CA PHE A 211 4.79 15.66 -0.94
C PHE A 211 3.26 15.63 -0.80
N ARG A 212 2.69 16.43 0.11
CA ARG A 212 1.25 16.45 0.37
C ARG A 212 0.46 16.92 -0.85
N SER A 213 0.92 17.95 -1.56
CA SER A 213 0.28 18.38 -2.82
C SER A 213 0.58 17.43 -3.97
N ALA A 214 1.75 16.77 -3.98
CA ALA A 214 2.04 15.73 -4.96
C ALA A 214 1.10 14.52 -4.80
N ALA A 215 0.81 14.09 -3.57
CA ALA A 215 -0.18 13.06 -3.24
C ALA A 215 -1.59 13.48 -3.64
N GLU A 216 -2.01 14.72 -3.31
CA GLU A 216 -3.32 15.25 -3.69
C GLU A 216 -3.54 15.22 -5.22
N LYS A 217 -2.52 15.62 -5.99
CA LYS A 217 -2.57 15.54 -7.46
C LYS A 217 -2.62 14.08 -7.93
N PHE A 218 -1.82 13.20 -7.34
CA PHE A 218 -1.84 11.77 -7.68
C PHE A 218 -3.22 11.14 -7.48
N TYR A 219 -3.90 11.45 -6.36
CA TYR A 219 -5.27 10.99 -6.10
C TYR A 219 -6.29 11.47 -7.14
N ARG A 220 -6.14 12.70 -7.66
CA ARG A 220 -6.99 13.22 -8.74
C ARG A 220 -6.72 12.55 -10.09
N LEU A 221 -5.46 12.16 -10.34
CA LEU A 221 -5.07 11.48 -11.58
C LEU A 221 -5.54 10.02 -11.61
N PHE A 222 -5.67 9.39 -10.44
CA PHE A 222 -6.10 8.01 -10.29
C PHE A 222 -7.22 7.86 -9.25
N PRO A 223 -8.39 8.48 -9.46
CA PRO A 223 -9.46 8.49 -8.45
C PRO A 223 -9.93 7.07 -8.09
N ASP A 224 -9.97 6.18 -9.08
CA ASP A 224 -10.40 4.78 -8.92
C ASP A 224 -9.51 3.98 -7.96
N HIS A 225 -8.24 4.35 -7.78
CA HIS A 225 -7.32 3.68 -6.85
C HIS A 225 -7.68 3.93 -5.38
N PHE A 226 -8.38 5.03 -5.10
CA PHE A 226 -8.60 5.52 -3.73
C PHE A 226 -10.09 5.57 -3.35
N VAL A 227 -10.95 4.86 -4.09
CA VAL A 227 -12.38 4.77 -3.78
C VAL A 227 -12.58 4.10 -2.44
N CYS A 228 -13.18 4.81 -1.49
CA CYS A 228 -13.62 4.25 -0.23
C CYS A 228 -15.03 3.67 -0.40
N ARG A 229 -15.16 2.34 -0.46
CA ARG A 229 -16.45 1.63 -0.55
C ARG A 229 -17.07 1.35 0.82
N SER A 230 -16.23 1.07 1.83
CA SER A 230 -16.69 0.92 3.21
C SER A 230 -16.80 2.28 3.91
N LYS A 231 -17.99 2.91 3.79
CA LYS A 231 -18.26 4.25 4.35
C LYS A 231 -18.52 4.22 5.86
N ASP A 232 -19.15 3.16 6.35
CA ASP A 232 -19.39 2.93 7.76
C ASP A 232 -18.24 2.11 8.33
N GLN A 233 -17.41 2.74 9.18
CA GLN A 233 -16.13 2.20 9.63
C GLN A 233 -16.11 1.94 11.15
N GLY A 234 -15.26 1.00 11.57
CA GLY A 234 -15.14 0.56 12.97
C GLY A 234 -13.98 -0.41 13.15
N ILE A 235 -13.95 -1.10 14.29
CA ILE A 235 -12.84 -2.01 14.63
C ILE A 235 -13.02 -3.41 14.03
N TRP A 236 -11.94 -4.18 14.08
CA TRP A 236 -11.81 -5.53 13.54
C TRP A 236 -11.97 -6.59 14.64
N MET A 237 -12.85 -7.56 14.44
CA MET A 237 -12.96 -8.79 15.25
C MET A 237 -12.20 -9.94 14.54
N PRO A 238 -11.10 -10.45 15.12
CA PRO A 238 -10.39 -11.63 14.60
C PRO A 238 -10.97 -12.93 15.18
N PHE A 239 -11.56 -13.78 14.33
CA PHE A 239 -12.09 -15.13 14.59
C PHE A 239 -13.21 -15.29 15.64
N GLY A 240 -13.27 -14.45 16.68
CA GLY A 240 -14.21 -14.56 17.80
C GLY A 240 -15.63 -14.10 17.46
N ASP A 241 -16.61 -14.48 18.29
CA ASP A 241 -18.00 -14.06 18.11
C ASP A 241 -18.26 -12.71 18.81
N VAL A 242 -18.78 -11.72 18.08
CA VAL A 242 -19.12 -10.41 18.64
C VAL A 242 -20.18 -10.51 19.74
N SER A 243 -21.11 -11.47 19.64
CA SER A 243 -22.19 -11.66 20.61
C SER A 243 -21.71 -12.15 21.98
N ASP A 244 -20.53 -12.76 22.04
CA ASP A 244 -19.90 -13.18 23.30
C ASP A 244 -19.29 -12.00 24.08
N VAL A 245 -19.06 -10.86 23.40
CA VAL A 245 -18.55 -9.64 24.03
C VAL A 245 -19.70 -8.90 24.72
N LYS A 246 -19.76 -9.00 26.05
CA LYS A 246 -20.78 -8.29 26.84
C LYS A 246 -20.77 -6.79 26.54
N GLY A 247 -21.92 -6.25 26.10
CA GLY A 247 -22.05 -4.83 25.74
C GLY A 247 -21.15 -4.44 24.57
N TRP A 248 -21.09 -5.30 23.56
CA TRP A 248 -20.31 -5.16 22.32
C TRP A 248 -20.50 -3.80 21.62
N GLU A 249 -21.63 -3.14 21.84
CA GLU A 249 -21.99 -1.83 21.27
C GLU A 249 -20.99 -0.72 21.67
N ASP A 250 -20.30 -0.88 22.79
CA ASP A 250 -19.30 0.07 23.28
C ASP A 250 -17.99 0.07 22.45
N PHE A 251 -17.74 -1.00 21.68
CA PHE A 251 -16.46 -1.25 21.02
C PHE A 251 -16.51 -1.01 19.51
N GLY A 252 -17.67 -0.67 18.96
CA GLY A 252 -17.84 -0.29 17.54
C GLY A 252 -17.21 -1.28 16.56
N PHE A 253 -17.44 -2.57 16.77
CA PHE A 253 -17.11 -3.62 15.82
C PHE A 253 -17.78 -3.33 14.47
N LYS A 254 -17.01 -3.50 13.40
CA LYS A 254 -17.54 -3.32 12.04
C LYS A 254 -17.06 -4.37 11.05
N TYR A 255 -15.90 -4.97 11.26
CA TYR A 255 -15.34 -5.97 10.36
C TYR A 255 -15.07 -7.24 11.13
N HIS A 256 -15.71 -8.35 10.75
CA HIS A 256 -15.51 -9.66 11.33
C HIS A 256 -14.79 -10.56 10.32
N GLU A 257 -13.60 -10.99 10.71
CA GLU A 257 -12.83 -12.02 10.01
C GLU A 257 -13.34 -13.40 10.48
N GLY A 258 -14.21 -14.01 9.67
CA GLY A 258 -14.83 -15.28 10.00
C GLY A 258 -16.31 -15.32 9.63
N VAL A 259 -16.88 -16.53 9.67
CA VAL A 259 -18.31 -16.78 9.36
C VAL A 259 -19.00 -17.52 10.52
N SER A 260 -18.53 -17.32 11.75
CA SER A 260 -18.97 -18.09 12.93
C SER A 260 -20.40 -17.77 13.36
N ASN A 261 -20.87 -16.52 13.25
CA ASN A 261 -22.22 -16.10 13.64
C ASN A 261 -22.82 -15.00 12.74
N VAL A 262 -22.90 -15.29 11.44
CA VAL A 262 -23.35 -14.37 10.39
C VAL A 262 -24.72 -13.74 10.66
N ALA A 263 -25.65 -14.50 11.27
CA ALA A 263 -26.99 -13.99 11.56
C ALA A 263 -26.97 -12.87 12.62
N PHE A 264 -26.17 -13.03 13.67
CA PHE A 264 -25.98 -11.99 14.67
C PHE A 264 -25.26 -10.78 14.07
N ASP A 265 -24.16 -11.00 13.35
CA ASP A 265 -23.36 -9.93 12.76
C ASP A 265 -24.20 -9.05 11.83
N ASN A 266 -25.00 -9.67 10.96
CA ASN A 266 -25.94 -8.96 10.09
C ASN A 266 -26.97 -8.14 10.88
N ALA A 267 -27.50 -8.68 11.97
CA ALA A 267 -28.44 -7.95 12.84
C ALA A 267 -27.77 -6.80 13.61
N ALA A 268 -26.48 -6.96 13.94
CA ALA A 268 -25.65 -5.99 14.63
C ALA A 268 -25.03 -4.92 13.69
N GLY A 269 -25.13 -5.11 12.37
CA GLY A 269 -24.49 -4.24 11.38
C GLY A 269 -22.97 -4.44 11.27
N VAL A 270 -22.45 -5.58 11.72
CA VAL A 270 -21.05 -5.98 11.58
C VAL A 270 -20.90 -6.70 10.23
N LEU A 271 -19.93 -6.25 9.44
CA LEU A 271 -19.65 -6.80 8.11
C LEU A 271 -18.86 -8.11 8.24
N VAL A 272 -19.27 -9.13 7.52
CA VAL A 272 -18.74 -10.50 7.61
C VAL A 272 -17.84 -10.81 6.42
N PHE A 273 -16.62 -11.27 6.69
CA PHE A 273 -15.64 -11.62 5.65
C PHE A 273 -15.17 -13.06 5.80
N ARG A 274 -15.26 -13.85 4.73
CA ARG A 274 -14.76 -15.22 4.72
C ARG A 274 -13.23 -15.22 4.61
N TYR A 275 -12.58 -16.03 5.44
CA TYR A 275 -11.12 -16.12 5.51
C TYR A 275 -10.51 -16.89 4.33
N CYS A 276 -9.43 -16.35 3.79
CA CYS A 276 -8.54 -16.94 2.80
C CYS A 276 -7.10 -16.49 3.10
N GLU A 277 -6.11 -17.39 3.06
CA GLU A 277 -4.69 -17.04 3.13
C GLU A 277 -4.08 -17.32 1.75
N PRO A 278 -3.85 -16.32 0.89
CA PRO A 278 -3.24 -16.54 -0.41
C PRO A 278 -1.70 -16.72 -0.36
N SER A 279 -1.17 -17.28 -1.45
CA SER A 279 0.21 -17.68 -1.75
C SER A 279 0.79 -18.82 -0.90
N THR A 280 0.04 -19.44 0.01
CA THR A 280 0.56 -20.43 0.96
C THR A 280 -0.25 -21.72 0.98
N LEU A 281 0.45 -22.84 1.19
CA LEU A 281 -0.20 -24.08 1.59
C LEU A 281 0.60 -24.76 2.69
N TRP A 282 -0.02 -24.82 3.87
CA TRP A 282 0.53 -25.44 5.06
C TRP A 282 0.30 -26.95 5.05
N MET A 283 1.38 -27.72 5.04
CA MET A 283 1.38 -29.17 5.10
C MET A 283 2.00 -29.64 6.42
N PRO A 284 1.20 -30.02 7.43
CA PRO A 284 1.72 -30.59 8.66
C PRO A 284 2.48 -31.89 8.37
N MET A 285 3.57 -32.11 9.09
CA MET A 285 4.40 -33.31 8.98
C MET A 285 4.72 -33.86 10.36
N ASP A 286 4.72 -35.18 10.49
CA ASP A 286 5.17 -35.85 11.72
C ASP A 286 6.58 -35.35 12.11
N PRO A 287 6.77 -34.78 13.32
CA PRO A 287 8.07 -34.34 13.82
C PRO A 287 9.19 -35.36 13.72
N ALA A 288 8.88 -36.66 13.78
CA ALA A 288 9.86 -37.73 13.70
C ALA A 288 10.43 -37.95 12.29
N GLN A 289 9.73 -37.53 11.23
CA GLN A 289 10.12 -37.79 9.84
C GLN A 289 11.30 -36.92 9.37
N GLY A 290 11.68 -35.87 10.10
CA GLY A 290 12.57 -34.85 9.56
C GLY A 290 11.91 -34.04 8.43
N ARG A 291 12.52 -32.95 8.00
CA ARG A 291 12.01 -32.08 6.92
C ARG A 291 13.05 -31.96 5.80
N THR A 292 13.48 -33.08 5.24
CA THR A 292 14.33 -33.14 4.04
C THR A 292 13.45 -33.03 2.79
N ASP A 293 14.03 -32.59 1.66
CA ASP A 293 13.31 -32.52 0.37
C ASP A 293 12.62 -33.85 0.02
N GLU A 294 13.33 -34.97 0.20
CA GLU A 294 12.79 -36.31 -0.05
C GLU A 294 11.53 -36.58 0.79
N ASN A 295 11.58 -36.31 2.09
CA ASN A 295 10.47 -36.59 2.98
C ASN A 295 9.28 -35.64 2.77
N VAL A 296 9.56 -34.38 2.44
CA VAL A 296 8.54 -33.38 2.09
C VAL A 296 7.80 -33.79 0.82
N MET A 297 8.53 -34.16 -0.23
CA MET A 297 7.93 -34.59 -1.49
C MET A 297 7.19 -35.93 -1.34
N ALA A 298 7.71 -36.85 -0.51
CA ALA A 298 7.02 -38.10 -0.20
C ALA A 298 5.69 -37.85 0.55
N GLU A 299 5.65 -36.91 1.51
CA GLU A 299 4.41 -36.54 2.18
C GLU A 299 3.42 -35.85 1.22
N LEU A 300 3.90 -34.96 0.35
CA LEU A 300 3.04 -34.36 -0.68
C LEU A 300 2.43 -35.42 -1.61
N GLN A 301 3.21 -36.43 -1.99
CA GLN A 301 2.70 -37.56 -2.78
C GLN A 301 1.68 -38.39 -1.99
N ARG A 302 1.91 -38.65 -0.69
CA ARG A 302 0.91 -39.29 0.18
C ARG A 302 -0.39 -38.51 0.27
N TRP A 303 -0.34 -37.17 0.25
CA TRP A 303 -1.53 -36.33 0.17
C TRP A 303 -2.25 -36.45 -1.18
N ALA A 304 -1.50 -36.47 -2.28
CA ALA A 304 -2.03 -36.64 -3.63
C ALA A 304 -2.74 -37.99 -3.82
N ASP A 305 -2.23 -39.05 -3.20
CA ASP A 305 -2.77 -40.41 -3.25
C ASP A 305 -3.79 -40.71 -2.14
N SER A 306 -4.09 -39.74 -1.26
CA SER A 306 -4.96 -39.94 -0.10
C SER A 306 -6.42 -40.19 -0.50
N ASP A 307 -7.17 -40.97 0.27
CA ASP A 307 -8.64 -41.03 0.10
C ASP A 307 -9.37 -39.76 0.57
N ASP A 308 -8.69 -38.89 1.34
CA ASP A 308 -9.22 -37.59 1.77
C ASP A 308 -9.26 -36.59 0.59
N PRO A 309 -10.46 -36.17 0.14
CA PRO A 309 -10.59 -35.25 -1.00
C PRO A 309 -9.95 -33.88 -0.74
N VAL A 310 -9.88 -33.42 0.52
CA VAL A 310 -9.24 -32.13 0.85
C VAL A 310 -7.74 -32.23 0.64
N ARG A 311 -7.09 -33.27 1.17
CA ARG A 311 -5.66 -33.51 0.99
C ARG A 311 -5.28 -33.69 -0.47
N ARG A 312 -6.07 -34.48 -1.23
CA ARG A 312 -5.83 -34.64 -2.67
C ARG A 312 -5.89 -33.33 -3.41
N ARG A 313 -6.91 -32.51 -3.13
CA ARG A 313 -7.10 -31.21 -3.80
C ARG A 313 -6.00 -30.22 -3.43
N GLN A 314 -5.60 -30.19 -2.17
CA GLN A 314 -4.47 -29.38 -1.69
C GLN A 314 -3.16 -29.81 -2.35
N ALA A 315 -2.85 -31.10 -2.43
CA ALA A 315 -1.67 -31.59 -3.13
C ALA A 315 -1.70 -31.26 -4.63
N ALA A 316 -2.85 -31.41 -5.29
CA ALA A 316 -3.03 -31.01 -6.68
C ALA A 316 -2.75 -29.51 -6.89
N ALA A 317 -3.17 -28.65 -5.96
CA ALA A 317 -2.87 -27.22 -6.00
C ALA A 317 -1.36 -26.92 -5.84
N VAL A 318 -0.64 -27.62 -4.95
CA VAL A 318 0.82 -27.48 -4.85
C VAL A 318 1.50 -27.90 -6.15
N LEU A 319 1.10 -29.05 -6.72
CA LEU A 319 1.72 -29.57 -7.94
C LEU A 319 1.43 -28.67 -9.16
N ALA A 320 0.24 -28.09 -9.26
CA ALA A 320 -0.15 -27.24 -10.37
C ALA A 320 0.36 -25.79 -10.24
N ALA A 321 0.31 -25.21 -9.04
CA ALA A 321 0.55 -23.78 -8.83
C ALA A 321 1.80 -23.46 -7.98
N GLY A 322 2.48 -24.46 -7.41
CA GLY A 322 3.69 -24.25 -6.61
C GLY A 322 4.79 -23.54 -7.39
N SER A 323 5.42 -22.55 -6.76
CA SER A 323 6.54 -21.82 -7.36
C SER A 323 7.82 -22.65 -7.34
N PHE A 324 8.66 -22.45 -8.35
CA PHE A 324 9.96 -23.14 -8.44
C PHE A 324 11.12 -22.22 -8.10
N ASN A 325 12.10 -22.78 -7.38
CA ASN A 325 13.42 -22.19 -7.23
C ASN A 325 14.23 -22.30 -8.53
N GLU A 326 15.47 -21.81 -8.51
CA GLU A 326 16.36 -21.82 -9.68
C GLU A 326 16.78 -23.23 -10.15
N GLN A 327 16.69 -24.23 -9.27
CA GLN A 327 16.94 -25.65 -9.56
C GLN A 327 15.69 -26.36 -10.13
N GLY A 328 14.54 -25.68 -10.24
CA GLY A 328 13.29 -26.29 -10.70
C GLY A 328 12.58 -27.14 -9.64
N GLN A 329 12.93 -26.97 -8.36
CA GLN A 329 12.26 -27.62 -7.22
C GLN A 329 11.20 -26.70 -6.63
N LEU A 330 10.17 -27.27 -6.02
CA LEU A 330 9.13 -26.51 -5.30
C LEU A 330 9.74 -25.68 -4.16
N ASN A 331 9.35 -24.40 -4.09
CA ASN A 331 9.69 -23.54 -2.97
C ASN A 331 8.82 -23.88 -1.75
N TYR A 332 9.46 -24.18 -0.63
CA TYR A 332 8.80 -24.32 0.65
C TYR A 332 9.71 -23.91 1.81
N ARG A 333 9.14 -23.70 3.01
CA ARG A 333 9.88 -23.48 4.25
C ARG A 333 9.42 -24.46 5.31
N ALA A 334 10.37 -25.10 6.01
CA ALA A 334 10.07 -25.84 7.23
C ALA A 334 9.85 -24.86 8.39
N LEU A 335 8.64 -24.84 8.96
CA LEU A 335 8.24 -23.92 10.01
C LEU A 335 7.45 -24.65 11.09
N LYS A 336 7.60 -24.15 12.32
CA LYS A 336 6.78 -24.53 13.47
C LYS A 336 6.01 -23.31 13.95
N LYS A 337 4.70 -23.33 13.73
CA LYS A 337 3.72 -22.33 14.15
C LYS A 337 2.63 -23.01 15.00
N PRO A 338 1.88 -22.25 15.83
CA PRO A 338 0.78 -22.82 16.60
C PRO A 338 -0.22 -23.65 15.78
N TRP A 339 -0.46 -23.25 14.51
CA TRP A 339 -1.37 -23.92 13.59
C TRP A 339 -0.73 -25.01 12.71
N CYS A 340 0.61 -25.10 12.63
CA CYS A 340 1.30 -26.08 11.77
C CYS A 340 2.73 -26.37 12.24
N ASP A 341 3.04 -27.65 12.47
CA ASP A 341 4.41 -28.18 12.56
C ASP A 341 4.68 -29.00 11.29
N GLY A 342 5.41 -28.41 10.33
CA GLY A 342 5.59 -29.01 9.01
C GLY A 342 6.26 -28.07 8.02
N VAL A 343 5.70 -27.98 6.81
CA VAL A 343 6.18 -27.06 5.77
C VAL A 343 5.07 -26.13 5.27
N VAL A 344 5.46 -24.98 4.75
CA VAL A 344 4.61 -24.09 3.95
C VAL A 344 5.15 -24.00 2.54
N PHE A 345 4.36 -24.41 1.54
CA PHE A 345 4.69 -24.23 0.13
C PHE A 345 4.39 -22.81 -0.32
N SER A 346 5.23 -22.27 -1.19
CA SER A 346 4.95 -21.01 -1.89
C SER A 346 4.16 -21.29 -3.16
N LEU A 347 2.96 -20.76 -3.27
CA LEU A 347 2.10 -20.92 -4.44
C LEU A 347 2.05 -19.65 -5.28
N ASN A 348 1.77 -19.81 -6.58
CA ASN A 348 1.40 -18.72 -7.47
C ASN A 348 -0.13 -18.56 -7.42
N PRO A 349 -0.68 -17.53 -6.76
CA PRO A 349 -2.13 -17.32 -6.65
C PRO A 349 -2.79 -16.79 -7.93
N ASN A 350 -2.08 -16.68 -9.06
CA ASN A 350 -2.65 -16.14 -10.30
C ASN A 350 -3.86 -16.98 -10.76
N PRO A 351 -5.08 -16.41 -10.81
CA PRO A 351 -6.29 -17.16 -11.15
C PRO A 351 -6.33 -17.65 -12.61
N ASN A 352 -5.45 -17.16 -13.48
CA ASN A 352 -5.35 -17.58 -14.88
C ASN A 352 -4.55 -18.89 -15.06
N LEU A 353 -3.95 -19.43 -14.00
CA LEU A 353 -3.28 -20.73 -14.05
C LEU A 353 -4.30 -21.87 -14.24
N PRO A 354 -3.98 -22.89 -15.04
CA PRO A 354 -4.84 -24.04 -15.25
C PRO A 354 -4.78 -25.00 -14.06
N GLY A 355 -5.79 -25.85 -13.94
CA GLY A 355 -5.87 -26.85 -12.87
C GLY A 355 -6.32 -26.26 -11.54
N GLU A 356 -6.15 -27.04 -10.46
CA GLU A 356 -6.38 -26.54 -9.12
C GLU A 356 -5.27 -25.56 -8.76
N ASN A 357 -5.64 -24.38 -8.29
CA ASN A 357 -4.74 -23.43 -7.67
C ASN A 357 -5.43 -22.88 -6.43
N GLU A 358 -4.71 -22.12 -5.64
CA GLU A 358 -5.25 -21.59 -4.40
C GLU A 358 -6.45 -20.65 -4.62
N ALA A 359 -6.43 -19.82 -5.67
CA ALA A 359 -7.59 -19.02 -6.05
C ALA A 359 -8.81 -19.93 -6.31
N SER A 360 -8.66 -21.07 -6.97
CA SER A 360 -9.77 -22.02 -7.16
C SER A 360 -10.12 -22.83 -5.91
N LEU A 361 -9.20 -23.02 -4.95
CA LEU A 361 -9.51 -23.65 -3.66
C LEU A 361 -10.49 -22.80 -2.85
N TYR A 362 -10.22 -21.50 -2.74
CA TYR A 362 -11.01 -20.57 -1.93
C TYR A 362 -12.17 -19.94 -2.71
N TRP A 363 -11.94 -19.60 -3.97
CA TRP A 363 -12.90 -18.92 -4.84
C TRP A 363 -13.36 -19.83 -5.98
N ASN A 364 -14.46 -20.55 -5.73
CA ASN A 364 -15.09 -21.43 -6.71
C ASN A 364 -16.61 -21.48 -6.51
N ASP A 365 -17.34 -21.87 -7.55
CA ASP A 365 -18.81 -21.98 -7.52
C ASP A 365 -19.36 -22.74 -6.30
N GLN A 366 -18.77 -23.89 -5.96
CA GLN A 366 -19.29 -24.71 -4.85
C GLN A 366 -19.11 -24.02 -3.49
N GLY A 367 -17.94 -23.44 -3.25
CA GLY A 367 -17.63 -22.69 -2.03
C GLY A 367 -18.33 -21.34 -1.95
N ASN A 368 -18.62 -20.70 -3.09
CA ASN A 368 -19.23 -19.36 -3.17
C ASN A 368 -20.76 -19.40 -3.08
N ARG A 369 -21.41 -20.46 -3.60
CA ARG A 369 -22.89 -20.61 -3.64
C ARG A 369 -23.59 -20.39 -2.29
N PRO A 370 -23.09 -20.88 -1.14
CA PRO A 370 -23.74 -20.65 0.15
C PRO A 370 -23.78 -19.17 0.58
N TYR A 371 -22.90 -18.32 0.02
CA TYR A 371 -22.62 -16.98 0.53
C TYR A 371 -23.07 -15.84 -0.39
N TYR A 372 -22.97 -16.01 -1.72
CA TYR A 372 -23.17 -14.92 -2.68
C TYR A 372 -24.34 -15.13 -3.66
N GLY A 373 -24.92 -16.33 -3.72
CA GLY A 373 -25.98 -16.67 -4.66
C GLY A 373 -27.40 -16.32 -4.18
N PRO A 374 -28.42 -16.43 -5.05
CA PRO A 374 -29.84 -16.23 -4.68
C PRO A 374 -30.34 -17.19 -3.58
N THR A 375 -29.62 -18.30 -3.39
CA THR A 375 -29.90 -19.33 -2.39
C THR A 375 -29.12 -19.13 -1.09
N ALA A 376 -28.33 -18.06 -0.96
CA ALA A 376 -27.58 -17.77 0.26
C ALA A 376 -28.55 -17.46 1.41
N THR A 377 -28.50 -18.29 2.46
CA THR A 377 -29.38 -18.14 3.64
C THR A 377 -28.83 -17.17 4.68
N ALA A 378 -27.54 -16.84 4.59
CA ALA A 378 -26.86 -15.86 5.43
C ALA A 378 -25.80 -15.14 4.57
N PRO A 379 -26.18 -14.07 3.85
CA PRO A 379 -25.25 -13.37 2.98
C PRO A 379 -24.13 -12.75 3.82
N ILE A 380 -22.90 -12.82 3.29
CA ILE A 380 -21.72 -12.16 3.86
C ILE A 380 -21.34 -10.94 2.99
N ASP A 381 -20.40 -10.13 3.47
CA ASP A 381 -20.05 -8.83 2.87
C ASP A 381 -18.81 -8.90 1.99
N GLY A 382 -18.01 -9.95 2.09
CA GLY A 382 -16.81 -10.07 1.28
C GLY A 382 -15.86 -11.21 1.65
N GLU A 383 -14.65 -11.10 1.11
CA GLU A 383 -13.52 -11.98 1.42
C GLU A 383 -12.46 -11.22 2.21
N TYR A 384 -11.84 -11.92 3.16
CA TYR A 384 -10.68 -11.48 3.91
C TYR A 384 -9.45 -12.27 3.43
N LEU A 385 -8.41 -11.54 3.05
CA LEU A 385 -7.13 -12.07 2.59
C LEU A 385 -6.07 -11.90 3.67
N ASP A 386 -5.70 -12.98 4.32
CA ASP A 386 -4.67 -12.99 5.34
C ASP A 386 -3.25 -12.98 4.74
N SER A 387 -2.30 -12.41 5.47
CA SER A 387 -0.87 -12.43 5.09
C SER A 387 -0.63 -12.06 3.62
N LEU A 388 -1.33 -11.04 3.10
CA LEU A 388 -1.47 -10.82 1.66
C LEU A 388 -0.13 -10.55 0.95
N GLU A 389 0.81 -9.88 1.61
CA GLU A 389 2.17 -9.68 1.07
C GLU A 389 3.10 -10.89 1.26
N ALA A 390 2.54 -12.01 1.73
CA ALA A 390 3.10 -13.36 1.75
C ALA A 390 4.47 -13.45 2.42
N TYR A 391 4.55 -13.07 3.70
CA TYR A 391 5.78 -12.96 4.49
C TYR A 391 6.58 -14.29 4.62
N VAL A 392 5.94 -15.45 4.42
CA VAL A 392 6.58 -16.78 4.47
C VAL A 392 6.89 -17.39 3.11
N THR A 393 6.61 -16.70 2.00
CA THR A 393 6.77 -17.24 0.65
C THR A 393 8.02 -16.72 -0.05
N ALA A 394 8.54 -17.52 -0.97
CA ALA A 394 9.64 -17.12 -1.85
C ALA A 394 9.23 -15.93 -2.75
N GLU A 395 10.14 -14.96 -2.90
CA GLU A 395 9.94 -13.78 -3.76
C GLU A 395 9.96 -14.14 -5.25
N GLU A 396 10.81 -15.09 -5.65
CA GLU A 396 11.07 -15.46 -7.04
C GLU A 396 10.40 -16.80 -7.43
N ASN A 397 9.79 -16.82 -8.63
CA ASN A 397 9.24 -18.03 -9.22
C ASN A 397 9.79 -18.25 -10.65
N PHE A 398 10.61 -19.27 -10.82
CA PHE A 398 11.24 -19.64 -12.11
C PHE A 398 10.43 -20.65 -12.93
N ARG A 399 9.21 -21.00 -12.49
CA ARG A 399 8.37 -21.98 -13.15
C ARG A 399 7.84 -21.45 -14.48
N GLN A 400 8.50 -21.83 -15.58
CA GLN A 400 8.31 -21.22 -16.90
C GLN A 400 6.94 -21.53 -17.55
N ASP A 401 6.31 -22.65 -17.22
CA ASP A 401 4.95 -22.96 -17.68
C ASP A 401 3.92 -21.96 -17.14
N HIS A 402 4.21 -21.27 -16.03
CA HIS A 402 3.36 -20.18 -15.52
C HIS A 402 3.47 -18.90 -16.37
N PHE A 403 4.56 -18.68 -17.11
CA PHE A 403 4.81 -17.41 -17.81
C PHE A 403 3.74 -17.11 -18.87
N GLN A 404 3.13 -18.13 -19.46
CA GLN A 404 2.08 -17.94 -20.47
C GLN A 404 0.77 -17.37 -19.89
N HIS A 405 0.61 -17.41 -18.57
CA HIS A 405 -0.62 -17.02 -17.86
C HIS A 405 -0.53 -15.62 -17.21
N VAL A 406 0.64 -14.98 -17.24
CA VAL A 406 0.81 -13.66 -16.62
C VAL A 406 0.17 -12.56 -17.46
N THR A 407 -0.38 -11.58 -16.75
CA THR A 407 -0.99 -10.34 -17.25
C THR A 407 -0.18 -9.11 -16.82
N ALA A 408 0.67 -9.27 -15.80
CA ALA A 408 1.67 -8.29 -15.38
C ALA A 408 3.06 -8.64 -15.96
N PRO A 409 3.88 -7.65 -16.35
CA PRO A 409 5.26 -7.87 -16.79
C PRO A 409 6.04 -8.79 -15.84
N LEU A 410 6.86 -9.68 -16.40
CA LEU A 410 7.83 -10.43 -15.62
C LEU A 410 8.85 -9.46 -15.00
N ALA A 411 9.39 -9.84 -13.84
CA ALA A 411 10.61 -9.24 -13.30
C ALA A 411 11.81 -10.09 -13.72
N PHE A 412 12.97 -9.84 -13.12
CA PHE A 412 14.12 -10.74 -13.23
C PHE A 412 14.80 -10.91 -11.88
N SER A 413 15.50 -12.04 -11.72
CA SER A 413 16.23 -12.32 -10.50
C SER A 413 17.44 -11.40 -10.33
N GLN A 414 17.65 -10.87 -9.13
CA GLN A 414 18.80 -10.01 -8.86
C GLN A 414 20.13 -10.75 -9.01
N THR A 415 20.17 -12.01 -8.59
CA THR A 415 21.38 -12.84 -8.57
C THR A 415 21.63 -13.50 -9.94
N LEU A 416 20.61 -14.15 -10.50
CA LEU A 416 20.74 -14.89 -11.75
C LEU A 416 20.57 -14.04 -13.00
N ARG A 417 19.93 -12.87 -12.88
CA ARG A 417 19.64 -11.95 -13.99
C ARG A 417 18.84 -12.60 -15.12
N ARG A 418 17.93 -13.51 -14.74
CA ARG A 418 17.03 -14.23 -15.65
C ARG A 418 15.58 -13.85 -15.35
N PRO A 419 14.70 -13.80 -16.37
CA PRO A 419 13.28 -13.56 -16.16
C PRO A 419 12.66 -14.53 -15.16
N MET A 420 11.81 -14.01 -14.28
CA MET A 420 11.04 -14.77 -13.30
C MET A 420 9.74 -14.03 -12.97
N ILE A 421 8.78 -14.76 -12.38
CA ILE A 421 7.58 -14.14 -11.83
C ILE A 421 7.90 -13.74 -10.39
N HIS A 422 7.80 -12.44 -10.09
CA HIS A 422 7.91 -11.97 -8.71
C HIS A 422 6.57 -12.15 -8.00
N LYS A 423 6.55 -12.67 -6.76
CA LYS A 423 5.30 -13.06 -6.06
C LYS A 423 4.24 -11.97 -6.03
N ALA A 424 4.66 -10.72 -5.85
CA ALA A 424 3.74 -9.59 -5.75
C ALA A 424 2.95 -9.34 -7.04
N SER A 425 3.49 -9.73 -8.21
CA SER A 425 2.75 -9.67 -9.46
C SER A 425 1.61 -10.70 -9.49
N SER A 426 1.86 -11.94 -9.06
CA SER A 426 0.84 -12.97 -8.90
C SER A 426 -0.25 -12.58 -7.90
N VAL A 427 0.15 -12.02 -6.75
CA VAL A 427 -0.80 -11.52 -5.73
C VAL A 427 -1.65 -10.38 -6.32
N TRP A 428 -1.04 -9.47 -7.07
CA TRP A 428 -1.78 -8.39 -7.73
C TRP A 428 -2.83 -8.92 -8.70
N GLU A 429 -2.52 -9.98 -9.46
CA GLU A 429 -3.48 -10.62 -10.38
C GLU A 429 -4.68 -11.22 -9.64
N LEU A 430 -4.43 -11.90 -8.51
CA LEU A 430 -5.49 -12.39 -7.63
C LEU A 430 -6.38 -11.26 -7.13
N VAL A 431 -5.81 -10.25 -6.46
CA VAL A 431 -6.63 -9.20 -5.82
C VAL A 431 -7.38 -8.35 -6.85
N LYS A 432 -6.81 -8.14 -8.03
CA LYS A 432 -7.48 -7.41 -9.11
C LYS A 432 -8.70 -8.16 -9.62
N GLN A 433 -8.58 -9.47 -9.86
CA GLN A 433 -9.69 -10.27 -10.32
C GLN A 433 -10.76 -10.42 -9.22
N LEU A 434 -10.34 -10.88 -8.03
CA LEU A 434 -11.25 -11.11 -6.91
C LEU A 434 -11.96 -9.82 -6.49
N GLY A 435 -11.24 -8.71 -6.36
CA GLY A 435 -11.83 -7.40 -6.06
C GLY A 435 -12.84 -6.98 -7.12
N GLY A 436 -12.53 -7.16 -8.41
CA GLY A 436 -13.45 -6.86 -9.50
C GLY A 436 -14.75 -7.69 -9.45
N GLU A 437 -14.64 -8.99 -9.19
CA GLU A 437 -15.79 -9.90 -9.05
C GLU A 437 -16.65 -9.56 -7.83
N LEU A 438 -16.03 -9.28 -6.67
CA LEU A 438 -16.72 -8.84 -5.47
C LEU A 438 -17.43 -7.49 -5.68
N HIS A 439 -16.77 -6.52 -6.30
CA HIS A 439 -17.37 -5.20 -6.59
C HIS A 439 -18.56 -5.32 -7.54
N ALA A 440 -18.52 -6.23 -8.51
CA ALA A 440 -19.66 -6.51 -9.40
C ALA A 440 -20.88 -7.06 -8.64
N MET A 441 -20.67 -7.67 -7.47
CA MET A 441 -21.72 -8.15 -6.55
C MET A 441 -22.06 -7.14 -5.44
N GLY A 442 -21.44 -5.96 -5.43
CA GLY A 442 -21.59 -4.98 -4.34
C GLY A 442 -20.94 -5.41 -3.02
N LYS A 443 -19.95 -6.30 -3.09
CA LYS A 443 -19.18 -6.85 -1.95
C LYS A 443 -17.82 -6.18 -1.83
N LEU A 444 -17.13 -6.44 -0.72
CA LEU A 444 -15.88 -5.77 -0.34
C LEU A 444 -14.72 -6.76 -0.27
N LEU A 445 -13.50 -6.27 -0.49
CA LEU A 445 -12.28 -7.02 -0.27
C LEU A 445 -11.47 -6.44 0.90
N PHE A 446 -11.19 -7.26 1.91
CA PHE A 446 -10.43 -6.91 3.10
C PHE A 446 -9.10 -7.68 3.10
N ALA A 447 -7.98 -7.04 3.43
CA ALA A 447 -6.69 -7.72 3.57
C ALA A 447 -5.92 -7.34 4.84
N ASN A 448 -5.15 -8.31 5.35
CA ASN A 448 -4.13 -8.14 6.39
C ASN A 448 -2.72 -8.08 5.78
N ASP A 449 -1.76 -7.56 6.54
CA ASP A 449 -0.38 -7.27 6.13
C ASP A 449 -0.29 -6.39 4.87
N SER A 450 -1.21 -5.43 4.72
CA SER A 450 -1.26 -4.56 3.52
C SER A 450 -1.85 -3.18 3.83
N PRO A 451 -1.22 -2.06 3.43
CA PRO A 451 0.04 -2.00 2.69
C PRO A 451 1.29 -2.08 3.56
N ASN A 452 2.28 -2.83 3.07
CA ASN A 452 3.60 -2.93 3.69
C ASN A 452 4.72 -2.57 2.68
N ARG A 453 4.81 -3.29 1.55
CA ARG A 453 5.85 -3.13 0.52
C ARG A 453 5.26 -2.91 -0.88
N PHE A 454 4.08 -3.46 -1.16
CA PHE A 454 3.52 -3.50 -2.52
C PHE A 454 2.35 -2.52 -2.69
N ALA A 455 2.68 -1.23 -2.82
CA ALA A 455 1.71 -0.14 -2.96
C ALA A 455 0.63 -0.39 -4.04
N TYR A 456 0.98 -1.10 -5.12
CA TYR A 456 0.06 -1.41 -6.21
C TYR A 456 -1.02 -2.44 -5.89
N LEU A 457 -1.01 -3.08 -4.71
CA LEU A 457 -2.13 -3.90 -4.24
C LEU A 457 -3.30 -3.04 -3.72
N CYS A 458 -3.01 -1.87 -3.15
CA CYS A 458 -3.99 -0.98 -2.51
C CYS A 458 -5.20 -0.59 -3.38
N PRO A 459 -5.08 -0.37 -4.71
CA PRO A 459 -6.22 0.01 -5.55
C PRO A 459 -7.41 -0.96 -5.45
N HIS A 460 -7.13 -2.26 -5.32
CA HIS A 460 -8.12 -3.32 -5.40
C HIS A 460 -8.72 -3.71 -4.04
N LEU A 461 -8.15 -3.21 -2.95
CA LEU A 461 -8.59 -3.48 -1.57
C LEU A 461 -9.55 -2.38 -1.10
N ASP A 462 -10.59 -2.74 -0.35
CA ASP A 462 -11.55 -1.78 0.24
C ASP A 462 -11.27 -1.52 1.72
N VAL A 463 -10.76 -2.53 2.40
CA VAL A 463 -10.38 -2.51 3.81
C VAL A 463 -8.97 -3.09 3.92
N MET A 464 -8.13 -2.46 4.72
CA MET A 464 -6.73 -2.84 4.88
C MET A 464 -6.40 -2.89 6.36
N GLY A 465 -5.51 -3.78 6.77
CA GLY A 465 -5.14 -3.89 8.16
C GLY A 465 -3.80 -4.58 8.37
N MET A 466 -3.37 -4.59 9.62
CA MET A 466 -2.13 -5.22 10.03
C MET A 466 -2.13 -5.61 11.50
N GLU A 467 -1.61 -6.80 11.77
CA GLU A 467 -1.18 -7.22 13.10
C GLU A 467 0.11 -6.51 13.53
N ILE A 468 0.13 -5.98 14.76
CA ILE A 468 1.20 -5.11 15.25
C ILE A 468 1.60 -5.42 16.69
N GLY A 469 2.87 -5.22 17.04
CA GLY A 469 3.40 -5.39 18.40
C GLY A 469 3.86 -4.08 19.02
N TRP A 470 2.96 -3.11 19.23
CA TRP A 470 3.35 -1.77 19.74
C TRP A 470 3.53 -1.71 21.26
N ILE A 471 3.27 -2.81 21.95
CA ILE A 471 3.52 -2.95 23.38
C ILE A 471 4.44 -4.14 23.53
N ASP A 472 5.67 -3.87 23.96
CA ASP A 472 6.72 -4.88 24.09
C ASP A 472 6.45 -5.83 25.27
N ASP A 473 7.33 -6.82 25.42
CA ASP A 473 7.23 -7.83 26.47
C ASP A 473 7.33 -7.23 27.89
N GLU A 474 7.91 -6.04 28.05
CA GLU A 474 7.94 -5.32 29.33
C GLU A 474 6.68 -4.46 29.56
N GLY A 475 5.71 -4.49 28.65
CA GLY A 475 4.49 -3.68 28.73
C GLY A 475 4.71 -2.22 28.32
N LEU A 476 5.86 -1.88 27.73
CA LEU A 476 6.19 -0.51 27.32
C LEU A 476 5.66 -0.21 25.91
N PHE A 477 5.19 1.02 25.72
CA PHE A 477 4.67 1.49 24.44
C PHE A 477 5.82 1.80 23.46
N ARG A 478 5.94 0.99 22.41
CA ARG A 478 6.94 1.01 21.33
C ARG A 478 6.25 1.05 19.95
N PRO A 479 5.60 2.15 19.59
CA PRO A 479 4.98 2.27 18.28
C PRO A 479 6.06 2.35 17.17
N PRO A 480 5.71 2.03 15.91
CA PRO A 480 6.59 2.20 14.78
C PRO A 480 6.87 3.69 14.52
N ASP A 481 7.89 3.93 13.71
CA ASP A 481 8.23 5.27 13.24
C ASP A 481 7.07 5.91 12.50
N ASP A 482 7.01 7.24 12.59
CA ASP A 482 5.98 8.06 11.99
C ASP A 482 5.87 7.87 10.45
N ALA A 483 7.00 7.70 9.75
CA ALA A 483 7.04 7.44 8.32
C ALA A 483 6.30 6.15 7.93
N TRP A 484 6.35 5.12 8.78
CA TRP A 484 5.63 3.87 8.57
C TRP A 484 4.12 4.09 8.64
N MET A 485 3.66 4.84 9.63
CA MET A 485 2.24 5.19 9.78
C MET A 485 1.73 6.08 8.63
N MET A 486 2.55 7.06 8.22
CA MET A 486 2.22 7.95 7.12
C MET A 486 2.10 7.21 5.79
N PHE A 487 2.96 6.22 5.53
CA PHE A 487 2.84 5.38 4.34
C PHE A 487 1.46 4.71 4.25
N LYS A 488 0.99 4.08 5.33
CA LYS A 488 -0.35 3.49 5.39
C LYS A 488 -1.42 4.55 5.12
N ARG A 489 -1.29 5.74 5.74
CA ARG A 489 -2.29 6.78 5.57
C ARG A 489 -2.38 7.28 4.14
N VAL A 490 -1.24 7.54 3.50
CA VAL A 490 -1.13 7.99 2.10
C VAL A 490 -1.69 6.94 1.15
N MET A 491 -1.39 5.67 1.36
CA MET A 491 -1.83 4.60 0.47
C MET A 491 -3.33 4.28 0.63
N CYS A 492 -3.86 4.35 1.84
CA CYS A 492 -5.28 4.10 2.08
C CYS A 492 -6.14 5.34 1.75
N ARG A 493 -5.60 6.56 1.90
CA ARG A 493 -6.35 7.82 1.82
C ARG A 493 -7.61 7.77 2.70
N HIS A 494 -8.79 7.58 2.09
CA HIS A 494 -10.09 7.49 2.77
C HIS A 494 -10.53 6.06 3.11
N LYS A 495 -9.83 5.05 2.61
CA LYS A 495 -10.09 3.64 2.93
C LYS A 495 -9.73 3.37 4.40
N PRO A 496 -10.55 2.59 5.13
CA PRO A 496 -10.27 2.24 6.52
C PRO A 496 -8.95 1.45 6.61
N PHE A 497 -8.17 1.77 7.63
CA PHE A 497 -6.98 1.01 8.01
C PHE A 497 -7.10 0.56 9.47
N LEU A 498 -6.91 -0.74 9.72
CA LEU A 498 -7.21 -1.38 10.99
C LEU A 498 -5.97 -2.04 11.60
N PHE A 499 -5.88 -2.02 12.92
CA PHE A 499 -4.81 -2.69 13.65
C PHE A 499 -5.34 -3.83 14.50
N LEU A 500 -4.60 -4.92 14.55
CA LEU A 500 -4.71 -5.93 15.61
C LEU A 500 -3.46 -5.88 16.48
N LEU A 501 -3.61 -5.42 17.73
CA LEU A 501 -2.51 -5.44 18.68
C LEU A 501 -2.23 -6.88 19.14
N ASN A 502 -1.00 -7.34 18.88
CA ASN A 502 -0.45 -8.61 19.30
C ASN A 502 0.52 -8.39 20.46
N THR A 503 0.03 -8.60 21.69
CA THR A 503 0.82 -8.44 22.91
C THR A 503 0.25 -9.28 24.05
N HIS A 504 1.01 -9.38 25.15
CA HIS A 504 0.56 -9.92 26.42
C HIS A 504 -0.27 -8.86 27.18
N PHE A 505 -1.60 -8.92 27.05
CA PHE A 505 -2.49 -7.88 27.55
C PHE A 505 -2.56 -7.72 29.08
N ASP A 506 -2.14 -8.75 29.82
CA ASP A 506 -1.93 -8.72 31.26
C ASP A 506 -0.78 -7.79 31.68
N ARG A 507 0.17 -7.54 30.77
CA ARG A 507 1.28 -6.59 30.96
C ARG A 507 0.92 -5.15 30.56
N CYS A 508 -0.23 -4.96 29.90
CA CYS A 508 -0.69 -3.64 29.49
C CYS A 508 -1.33 -2.87 30.66
N THR A 509 -1.18 -1.54 30.68
CA THR A 509 -1.89 -0.65 31.60
C THR A 509 -2.92 0.18 30.83
N PRO A 510 -3.93 0.76 31.49
CA PRO A 510 -4.84 1.70 30.84
C PRO A 510 -4.12 2.85 30.14
N GLU A 511 -2.99 3.31 30.68
CA GLU A 511 -2.18 4.37 30.08
C GLU A 511 -1.48 3.95 28.78
N THR A 512 -0.98 2.72 28.68
CA THR A 512 -0.36 2.23 27.44
C THR A 512 -1.40 1.94 26.38
N MET A 513 -2.55 1.40 26.78
CA MET A 513 -3.72 1.24 25.89
C MET A 513 -4.25 2.60 25.40
N GLU A 514 -4.33 3.61 26.27
CA GLU A 514 -4.78 4.95 25.89
C GLU A 514 -3.81 5.62 24.88
N LYS A 515 -2.50 5.40 24.99
CA LYS A 515 -1.52 5.87 24.00
C LYS A 515 -1.69 5.20 22.64
N TYR A 516 -1.90 3.88 22.62
CA TYR A 516 -2.20 3.13 21.39
C TYR A 516 -3.45 3.68 20.69
N ILE A 517 -4.56 3.84 21.42
CA ILE A 517 -5.82 4.34 20.88
C ILE A 517 -5.69 5.80 20.41
N GLN A 518 -4.99 6.66 21.17
CA GLN A 518 -4.76 8.04 20.75
C GLN A 518 -3.91 8.11 19.47
N ARG A 519 -2.86 7.31 19.34
CA ARG A 519 -2.06 7.28 18.09
C ARG A 519 -2.91 6.85 16.90
N CYS A 520 -3.81 5.88 17.08
CA CYS A 520 -4.78 5.48 16.05
C CYS A 520 -5.73 6.64 15.70
N LEU A 521 -6.23 7.38 16.69
CA LEU A 521 -7.05 8.58 16.50
C LEU A 521 -6.33 9.67 15.69
N PHE A 522 -5.05 9.92 15.96
CA PHE A 522 -4.30 10.92 15.20
C PHE A 522 -4.31 10.64 13.69
N TYR A 523 -4.23 9.37 13.31
CA TYR A 523 -4.23 8.93 11.91
C TYR A 523 -5.62 8.61 11.34
N GLY A 524 -6.69 8.63 12.15
CA GLY A 524 -8.00 8.12 11.72
C GLY A 524 -7.94 6.64 11.33
N MET A 525 -7.24 5.83 12.15
CA MET A 525 -7.10 4.38 11.98
C MET A 525 -7.76 3.68 13.17
N PHE A 526 -8.18 2.43 13.00
CA PHE A 526 -9.00 1.74 14.00
C PHE A 526 -8.15 0.81 14.90
N PRO A 527 -8.14 1.04 16.22
CA PRO A 527 -7.45 0.17 17.17
C PRO A 527 -8.31 -1.04 17.48
N SER A 528 -7.77 -2.24 17.25
CA SER A 528 -8.32 -3.48 17.79
C SER A 528 -7.19 -4.35 18.39
N MET A 529 -7.57 -5.51 18.87
CA MET A 529 -6.76 -6.42 19.66
C MET A 529 -6.94 -7.85 19.16
N PHE A 530 -5.86 -8.62 19.20
CA PHE A 530 -5.92 -10.05 18.89
C PHE A 530 -5.28 -10.87 20.01
N SER A 531 -4.02 -11.28 19.87
CA SER A 531 -3.31 -12.11 20.83
C SER A 531 -1.79 -11.98 20.68
N HIS A 532 -1.04 -12.36 21.70
CA HIS A 532 0.43 -12.25 21.68
C HIS A 532 1.12 -13.07 20.57
N ASN A 533 0.48 -14.13 20.06
CA ASN A 533 1.05 -15.06 19.09
C ASN A 533 0.09 -15.41 17.93
N ALA A 534 -0.93 -14.58 17.70
CA ALA A 534 -1.96 -14.79 16.70
C ALA A 534 -2.79 -16.08 16.89
N CYS A 535 -2.92 -16.58 18.12
CA CYS A 535 -3.66 -17.80 18.43
C CYS A 535 -4.22 -17.81 19.88
N ASP A 536 -3.34 -17.62 20.86
CA ASP A 536 -3.62 -17.93 22.26
C ASP A 536 -3.94 -16.69 23.10
N GLY A 537 -4.97 -16.81 23.96
CA GLY A 537 -5.35 -15.72 24.87
C GLY A 537 -5.93 -14.52 24.13
N VAL A 538 -6.81 -14.78 23.16
CA VAL A 538 -7.50 -13.76 22.37
C VAL A 538 -8.19 -12.74 23.29
N TYR A 539 -7.84 -11.46 23.12
CA TYR A 539 -8.28 -10.35 23.98
C TYR A 539 -9.80 -10.31 24.18
N TRP A 540 -10.56 -10.50 23.11
CA TRP A 540 -12.02 -10.44 23.13
C TRP A 540 -12.68 -11.60 23.89
N GLY A 541 -11.91 -12.64 24.24
CA GLY A 541 -12.31 -13.70 25.17
C GLY A 541 -11.97 -13.43 26.63
N LEU A 542 -11.45 -12.24 26.98
CA LEU A 542 -10.94 -11.92 28.33
C LEU A 542 -11.74 -10.79 29.02
N PRO A 543 -12.90 -11.10 29.66
CA PRO A 543 -13.82 -10.09 30.20
C PRO A 543 -13.18 -9.06 31.14
N LYS A 544 -12.22 -9.48 31.97
CA LYS A 544 -11.53 -8.57 32.90
C LYS A 544 -10.75 -7.47 32.17
N LEU A 545 -10.12 -7.79 31.04
CA LEU A 545 -9.32 -6.85 30.26
C LEU A 545 -10.23 -5.95 29.41
N ILE A 546 -11.31 -6.53 28.87
CA ILE A 546 -12.36 -5.79 28.17
C ILE A 546 -12.98 -4.72 29.09
N GLU A 547 -13.37 -5.07 30.32
CA GLU A 547 -13.92 -4.08 31.27
C GLU A 547 -12.90 -3.02 31.69
N ARG A 548 -11.61 -3.39 31.81
CA ARG A 548 -10.53 -2.45 32.13
C ARG A 548 -10.45 -1.34 31.07
N ASP A 549 -10.56 -1.70 29.80
CA ASP A 549 -10.33 -0.78 28.67
C ASP A 549 -11.63 -0.19 28.08
N ARG A 550 -12.82 -0.75 28.39
CA ARG A 550 -14.15 -0.27 27.93
C ARG A 550 -14.31 1.27 28.02
N PRO A 551 -13.88 1.96 29.11
CA PRO A 551 -13.97 3.42 29.17
C PRO A 551 -13.18 4.15 28.07
N LEU A 552 -12.07 3.57 27.61
CA LEU A 552 -11.26 4.13 26.52
C LEU A 552 -11.99 4.03 25.18
N PHE A 553 -12.64 2.89 24.90
CA PHE A 553 -13.43 2.70 23.69
C PHE A 553 -14.61 3.68 23.61
N ARG A 554 -15.41 3.77 24.68
CA ARG A 554 -16.52 4.74 24.78
C ARG A 554 -16.06 6.18 24.54
N LYS A 555 -14.87 6.53 25.02
CA LYS A 555 -14.31 7.89 24.90
C LYS A 555 -13.79 8.18 23.51
N TYR A 556 -13.02 7.27 22.91
CA TYR A 556 -12.22 7.57 21.72
C TYR A 556 -12.81 7.01 20.43
N LEU A 557 -13.46 5.86 20.46
CA LEU A 557 -13.88 5.21 19.21
C LEU A 557 -14.93 6.00 18.43
N PRO A 558 -15.97 6.60 19.05
CA PRO A 558 -16.88 7.48 18.31
C PRO A 558 -16.18 8.70 17.68
N LEU A 559 -15.06 9.14 18.25
CA LEU A 559 -14.25 10.22 17.69
C LEU A 559 -13.35 9.72 16.55
N ILE A 560 -12.72 8.55 16.70
CA ILE A 560 -11.92 7.91 15.64
C ILE A 560 -12.78 7.71 14.40
N LYS A 561 -13.99 7.16 14.58
CA LYS A 561 -14.98 6.97 13.51
C LYS A 561 -15.29 8.28 12.78
N ARG A 562 -15.68 9.33 13.51
CA ARG A 562 -15.97 10.65 12.92
C ARG A 562 -14.79 11.23 12.14
N VAL A 563 -13.58 11.15 12.69
CA VAL A 563 -12.36 11.66 12.04
C VAL A 563 -12.04 10.85 10.78
N ALA A 564 -12.09 9.52 10.85
CA ALA A 564 -11.78 8.63 9.72
C ALA A 564 -12.79 8.81 8.57
N GLU A 565 -14.09 8.86 8.88
CA GLU A 565 -15.17 8.97 7.90
C GLU A 565 -15.27 10.36 7.27
N ALA A 566 -14.83 11.42 7.96
CA ALA A 566 -14.66 12.74 7.35
C ALA A 566 -13.63 12.71 6.21
N GLY A 567 -12.73 11.75 6.19
CA GLY A 567 -11.79 11.51 5.11
C GLY A 567 -10.50 12.32 5.24
N TRP A 568 -9.38 11.62 5.33
CA TRP A 568 -8.06 12.25 5.42
C TRP A 568 -7.68 12.97 4.12
N GLU A 569 -7.16 14.17 4.28
CA GLU A 569 -6.72 14.99 3.17
C GLU A 569 -5.24 15.39 3.32
N PRO A 570 -4.40 15.13 2.31
CA PRO A 570 -2.96 15.27 2.45
C PRO A 570 -2.52 16.70 2.73
N VAL A 571 -3.10 17.68 2.03
CA VAL A 571 -2.85 19.10 2.24
C VAL A 571 -3.65 19.55 3.46
N THR A 572 -2.93 19.84 4.55
CA THR A 572 -3.55 20.15 5.85
C THR A 572 -4.24 21.50 5.89
N ARG A 573 -3.81 22.45 5.04
CA ARG A 573 -4.24 23.87 5.07
C ARG A 573 -4.09 24.53 6.47
N ALA A 574 -3.20 23.96 7.26
CA ALA A 574 -2.84 24.36 8.60
C ALA A 574 -1.37 24.05 8.86
N THR A 575 -0.71 24.88 9.64
CA THR A 575 0.71 24.72 10.03
C THR A 575 0.84 24.71 11.53
N VAL A 576 1.97 24.18 11.99
CA VAL A 576 2.37 24.15 13.40
C VAL A 576 3.80 24.65 13.49
N ASP A 577 4.08 25.52 14.46
CA ASP A 577 5.40 26.15 14.65
C ASP A 577 6.42 25.25 15.36
N ASN A 578 6.00 24.06 15.79
CA ASN A 578 6.82 23.08 16.48
C ASN A 578 6.83 21.76 15.71
N GLU A 579 7.98 21.43 15.11
CA GLU A 579 8.16 20.22 14.28
C GLU A 579 7.97 18.90 15.07
N THR A 580 8.05 18.94 16.40
CA THR A 580 7.79 17.78 17.27
C THR A 580 6.29 17.49 17.44
N VAL A 581 5.43 18.45 17.10
CA VAL A 581 3.98 18.28 17.11
C VAL A 581 3.51 18.06 15.68
N HIS A 582 2.96 16.89 15.40
CA HIS A 582 2.48 16.54 14.07
C HIS A 582 1.03 16.99 13.90
N ILE A 583 0.59 17.22 12.67
CA ILE A 583 -0.75 17.71 12.33
C ILE A 583 -1.31 17.01 11.08
N GLU A 584 -2.55 16.55 11.15
CA GLU A 584 -3.28 16.00 9.99
C GLU A 584 -4.67 16.62 9.84
N ARG A 585 -5.20 16.64 8.61
CA ARG A 585 -6.54 17.17 8.28
C ARG A 585 -7.46 16.05 7.84
N PHE A 586 -8.71 16.13 8.31
CA PHE A 586 -9.82 15.30 7.86
C PHE A 586 -11.03 16.17 7.53
N GLY A 587 -11.79 15.79 6.51
CA GLY A 587 -12.99 16.52 6.09
C GLY A 587 -12.74 17.75 5.21
N PRO A 588 -13.80 18.50 4.88
CA PRO A 588 -15.12 18.43 5.55
C PRO A 588 -15.90 17.14 5.25
N ASP A 589 -16.64 16.64 6.24
CA ASP A 589 -17.66 15.62 6.05
C ASP A 589 -18.93 16.19 5.40
N GLU A 590 -19.93 15.34 5.16
CA GLU A 590 -21.20 15.74 4.54
C GLU A 590 -21.99 16.77 5.37
N SER A 591 -21.73 16.84 6.68
CA SER A 591 -22.31 17.82 7.61
C SER A 591 -21.48 19.10 7.73
N GLY A 592 -20.41 19.22 6.94
CA GLY A 592 -19.52 20.39 6.93
C GLY A 592 -18.51 20.43 8.07
N TRP A 593 -18.37 19.37 8.87
CA TRP A 593 -17.35 19.28 9.92
C TRP A 593 -16.00 18.89 9.36
N ALA A 594 -14.97 19.60 9.76
CA ALA A 594 -13.58 19.28 9.48
C ALA A 594 -12.79 19.18 10.78
N TYR A 595 -11.73 18.37 10.76
CA TYR A 595 -10.95 18.05 11.93
C TYR A 595 -9.46 18.26 11.66
N LEU A 596 -8.76 18.85 12.63
CA LEU A 596 -7.31 18.79 12.73
C LEU A 596 -6.93 17.91 13.90
N THR A 597 -6.20 16.83 13.65
CA THR A 597 -5.59 16.02 14.72
C THR A 597 -4.17 16.50 14.93
N LEU A 598 -3.75 16.62 16.19
CA LEU A 598 -2.39 16.98 16.56
C LEU A 598 -1.81 15.96 17.52
N LEU A 599 -0.57 15.54 17.30
CA LEU A 599 0.13 14.55 18.13
C LEU A 599 1.47 15.14 18.60
N ASN A 600 1.71 15.11 19.91
CA ASN A 600 3.06 15.26 20.44
C ASN A 600 3.77 13.90 20.44
N ASP A 601 4.65 13.68 19.45
CA ASP A 601 5.34 12.41 19.30
C ASP A 601 6.61 12.27 20.18
N SER A 602 6.85 13.21 21.10
CA SER A 602 8.01 13.16 21.99
C SER A 602 7.71 12.57 23.36
N GLY A 603 8.78 12.26 24.10
CA GLY A 603 8.75 11.90 25.51
C GLY A 603 8.62 13.08 26.48
N ARG A 604 8.39 14.31 25.98
CA ARG A 604 8.34 15.54 26.80
C ARG A 604 7.09 16.35 26.52
N VAL A 605 6.69 17.21 27.46
CA VAL A 605 5.61 18.17 27.22
C VAL A 605 6.04 19.15 26.14
N GLN A 606 5.20 19.38 25.14
CA GLN A 606 5.44 20.31 24.04
C GLN A 606 4.41 21.44 24.06
N ARG A 607 4.85 22.64 23.69
CA ARG A 607 3.96 23.76 23.36
C ARG A 607 4.02 23.99 21.85
N ALA A 608 2.88 24.26 21.25
CA ALA A 608 2.77 24.50 19.82
C ALA A 608 1.68 25.53 19.53
N SER A 609 1.91 26.35 18.51
CA SER A 609 0.93 27.26 17.91
C SER A 609 0.47 26.68 16.59
N VAL A 610 -0.84 26.41 16.49
CA VAL A 610 -1.49 25.95 15.26
C VAL A 610 -2.01 27.16 14.52
N SER A 611 -1.69 27.27 13.23
CA SER A 611 -2.16 28.34 12.36
C SER A 611 -3.00 27.76 11.24
N VAL A 612 -4.18 28.33 11.01
CA VAL A 612 -5.14 27.87 10.00
C VAL A 612 -5.56 29.08 9.18
N SER A 613 -5.57 28.95 7.85
CA SER A 613 -6.11 30.02 6.99
C SER A 613 -7.60 30.26 7.33
N ALA A 614 -8.00 31.53 7.40
CA ALA A 614 -9.36 31.91 7.80
C ALA A 614 -10.43 31.23 6.95
N ASP A 615 -10.11 30.99 5.68
CA ASP A 615 -10.99 30.49 4.62
C ASP A 615 -11.12 28.96 4.62
N THR A 616 -10.30 28.25 5.42
CA THR A 616 -10.11 26.79 5.32
C THR A 616 -11.29 25.96 5.83
N PHE A 617 -11.90 26.34 6.97
CA PHE A 617 -12.90 25.54 7.67
C PHE A 617 -14.06 26.40 8.15
N GLY A 618 -15.10 26.54 7.32
CA GLY A 618 -16.27 27.38 7.59
C GLY A 618 -15.90 28.88 7.73
N GLY A 619 -16.88 29.77 7.61
CA GLY A 619 -16.65 31.21 7.67
C GLY A 619 -16.01 31.72 8.98
N PRO A 620 -15.87 33.05 9.15
CA PRO A 620 -15.17 33.68 10.27
C PRO A 620 -15.67 33.30 11.69
N ALA A 621 -16.78 32.58 11.81
CA ALA A 621 -17.40 32.15 13.06
C ALA A 621 -17.15 30.67 13.45
N ALA A 622 -16.42 29.86 12.66
CA ALA A 622 -16.23 28.45 13.03
C ALA A 622 -15.37 28.34 14.32
N ALA A 623 -16.02 27.97 15.43
CA ALA A 623 -15.40 27.77 16.73
C ALA A 623 -14.62 26.44 16.72
N ALA A 624 -13.31 26.52 16.99
CA ALA A 624 -12.53 25.32 17.27
C ALA A 624 -12.86 24.83 18.69
N HIS A 625 -13.27 23.58 18.82
CA HIS A 625 -13.32 22.93 20.13
C HIS A 625 -12.47 21.66 20.12
N ASN A 626 -11.92 21.33 21.29
CA ASN A 626 -11.20 20.09 21.47
C ASN A 626 -12.22 18.96 21.61
N ALA A 627 -12.39 18.15 20.56
CA ALA A 627 -13.40 17.09 20.48
C ALA A 627 -13.19 15.94 21.49
N ILE A 628 -12.00 15.82 22.09
CA ILE A 628 -11.73 14.85 23.17
C ILE A 628 -12.23 15.38 24.53
N THR A 629 -12.11 16.68 24.77
CA THR A 629 -12.40 17.29 26.10
C THR A 629 -13.68 18.12 26.14
N GLY A 630 -14.29 18.40 24.98
CA GLY A 630 -15.42 19.32 24.82
C GLY A 630 -15.05 20.80 25.05
N ARG A 631 -13.79 21.13 25.34
CA ARG A 631 -13.39 22.50 25.67
C ARG A 631 -13.29 23.37 24.42
N HIS A 632 -13.85 24.57 24.49
CA HIS A 632 -13.66 25.60 23.48
C HIS A 632 -12.18 26.03 23.42
N ILE A 633 -11.62 26.10 22.20
CA ILE A 633 -10.26 26.56 21.96
C ILE A 633 -10.33 27.99 21.43
N LYS A 634 -9.82 28.92 22.25
CA LYS A 634 -9.76 30.33 21.84
C LYS A 634 -8.76 30.48 20.69
N MET A 635 -9.25 30.86 19.52
CA MET A 635 -8.41 31.23 18.39
C MET A 635 -8.30 32.75 18.28
N THR A 636 -7.11 33.24 17.96
CA THR A 636 -6.85 34.66 17.65
C THR A 636 -6.67 34.84 16.15
N THR A 637 -7.32 35.83 15.56
CA THR A 637 -7.17 36.12 14.13
C THR A 637 -6.10 37.20 13.93
N ARG A 638 -5.10 36.93 13.09
CA ARG A 638 -4.05 37.88 12.70
C ARG A 638 -3.71 37.70 11.23
N ALA A 639 -3.75 38.79 10.46
CA ALA A 639 -3.35 38.80 9.04
C ALA A 639 -4.02 37.71 8.15
N GLY A 640 -5.30 37.39 8.42
CA GLY A 640 -6.03 36.37 7.65
C GLY A 640 -5.79 34.92 8.11
N GLU A 641 -5.04 34.71 9.19
CA GLU A 641 -4.86 33.40 9.82
C GLU A 641 -5.47 33.37 11.22
N ARG A 642 -6.08 32.24 11.57
CA ARG A 642 -6.56 31.92 12.92
C ARG A 642 -5.51 31.07 13.62
N THR A 643 -5.06 31.51 14.78
CA THR A 643 -4.01 30.84 15.56
C THR A 643 -4.51 30.38 16.93
N ALA A 644 -4.02 29.23 17.41
CA ALA A 644 -4.31 28.71 18.74
C ALA A 644 -3.07 28.07 19.36
N SER A 645 -2.77 28.43 20.62
CA SER A 645 -1.68 27.80 21.39
C SER A 645 -2.17 26.61 22.18
N LEU A 646 -1.43 25.50 22.09
CA LEU A 646 -1.72 24.24 22.76
C LEU A 646 -0.52 23.79 23.59
N THR A 647 -0.79 23.13 24.71
CA THR A 647 0.22 22.37 25.48
C THR A 647 -0.18 20.91 25.46
N LEU A 648 0.69 20.04 24.96
CA LEU A 648 0.45 18.61 24.79
C LEU A 648 1.44 17.81 25.65
N ARG A 649 0.93 16.88 26.45
CA ARG A 649 1.74 15.89 27.18
C ARG A 649 2.43 14.91 26.19
N PRO A 650 3.45 14.16 26.62
CA PRO A 650 4.05 13.11 25.80
C PRO A 650 2.98 12.18 25.22
N GLN A 651 3.05 11.89 23.92
CA GLN A 651 2.13 10.98 23.22
C GLN A 651 0.65 11.40 23.25
N GLN A 652 0.35 12.64 23.65
CA GLN A 652 -1.01 13.14 23.69
C GLN A 652 -1.49 13.59 22.32
N VAL A 653 -2.75 13.25 22.02
CA VAL A 653 -3.48 13.73 20.87
C VAL A 653 -4.48 14.81 21.27
N CYS A 654 -4.62 15.82 20.40
CA CYS A 654 -5.66 16.82 20.44
C CYS A 654 -6.42 16.79 19.12
N VAL A 655 -7.75 16.92 19.16
CA VAL A 655 -8.57 17.00 17.95
C VAL A 655 -9.31 18.33 17.97
N LEU A 656 -8.95 19.23 17.07
CA LEU A 656 -9.67 20.48 16.85
C LEU A 656 -10.75 20.22 15.81
N ALA A 657 -12.01 20.34 16.20
CA ALA A 657 -13.15 20.24 15.29
C ALA A 657 -13.61 21.65 14.88
N PHE A 658 -13.88 21.82 13.58
CA PHE A 658 -14.32 23.06 12.94
C PHE A 658 -15.59 22.77 12.13
N GLY A 659 -16.58 23.66 12.17
CA GLY A 659 -17.84 23.46 11.45
C GLY A 659 -19.01 23.20 12.39
N GLY A 660 -20.12 22.70 11.82
CA GLY A 660 -21.44 22.66 12.46
C GLY A 660 -22.25 23.91 12.15
N ASP A 661 -23.52 23.73 11.78
CA ASP A 661 -24.42 24.84 11.57
C ASP A 661 -24.45 25.76 12.80
N GLY A 662 -24.45 27.08 12.57
CA GLY A 662 -25.10 28.03 13.46
C GLY A 662 -26.63 27.91 13.36
N ARG A 663 -27.15 26.68 13.50
CA ARG A 663 -28.57 26.35 13.62
C ARG A 663 -28.79 25.49 14.84
#